data_AF-A0A836A070-F1
#
_entry.id   AF-A0A836A070-F1
#
_cell.length_a   1.000
_cell.length_b   1.000
_cell.length_c   1.000
_cell.angle_alpha   90.00
_cell.angle_beta   90.00
_cell.angle_gamma   90.00
#
_symmetry.space_group_name_H-M   'P 1'
#
loop_
_entity.id
_entity.type
_entity.pdbx_description
1 polymer ?
#
loop_
_entity_poly.entity_id
_entity_poly.type
_entity_poly.pdbx_seq_one_letter_code
_entity_poly.pdbx_strand_id
1 'polypeptide(L)'
;MEHSLLRLRNLCLTRWAENKPYYYNTRCVIGRTLAFIEDHLPLQEHKFRIKKKDEGEAWLSCHPPGKPTLYGSLTCQGIGLDGIPEVTASEGFIVNEINKKSIHVSCPKENVSSKFLAPYTTFSRIHTKSITCLDISSGGGLGVSSGTDGSMKIWQASNGELRRVLEGHVFDVNCCRFFPSGLVVLSGGMDAQLKIWSAEDASCVVTFKGHKGGILDTAIVDRGKNVVSGSRDGTARLWDCGRSACLGVLADCGSSINGVAVGAADNSINLGSPEQMPSEREVGTESKMLLLAREDKKLQCFGLQSRQPLFLFIGSDAFNCCTFLSGFLLLAGTQDGNIYQLDVRSPRTPVQVIHRSGAPVMSLLSFRDGFIASQGDGSCFIVQQDLDYVIELTGADCDPVYKVSRVDILILMDAVTLDSCPEIQTQTTEAKASFQDYPPTDNRPAMGQDYYSVLQITRNSEDAQIKNAYRKLALKNHPLRSIEPGAVETFRQIAEAYDVLSDPVKRGIYDKFGEEGLKGGIPLEFGSQTPWTTGYVFHGNPEKVFHEFFGGDNPFNEFFDPEGNEVDLKFGGLRGRGVKKQDPPIERDLYLSLEDLFFGCTKKIKISRRVLNEDGYSSTIKDKILTIDVKPGWRQGTRITFEKEGDQGPNIIPADIIFIVKEKLHPRFRRENDNLFFMNSIPLGKALTCCTVEVKTLDDRLLNIPINDIVHPKYFKKVPGEGMPLPEDPTKKGDLFIYFDIQFPTRLTPQKKQMLRQALLT
;
A
#
# COMPACT_ATOMS: atom_id res chain seq x y z
N MET A 1 7.39 -57.97 -31.75
CA MET A 1 7.38 -56.56 -31.28
C MET A 1 6.47 -56.46 -30.02
N GLU A 2 6.74 -57.02 -28.84
CA GLU A 2 8.01 -57.29 -28.09
C GLU A 2 8.77 -55.98 -27.82
N HIS A 3 8.91 -55.46 -26.58
CA HIS A 3 9.28 -56.10 -25.30
C HIS A 3 8.58 -55.43 -24.08
N SER A 4 8.15 -56.16 -23.04
CA SER A 4 8.89 -56.53 -21.79
C SER A 4 9.40 -55.31 -20.96
N LEU A 5 8.81 -54.93 -19.81
CA LEU A 5 8.73 -55.57 -18.47
C LEU A 5 9.85 -55.18 -17.47
N LEU A 6 9.41 -54.86 -16.24
CA LEU A 6 10.06 -55.06 -14.92
C LEU A 6 11.16 -54.12 -14.37
N ARG A 7 11.07 -53.91 -13.03
CA ARG A 7 12.06 -53.41 -12.04
C ARG A 7 12.42 -51.91 -12.08
N LEU A 8 12.95 -51.27 -11.02
CA LEU A 8 12.81 -51.31 -9.54
C LEU A 8 14.06 -50.60 -8.93
N ARG A 9 13.85 -49.61 -8.06
CA ARG A 9 14.72 -49.17 -6.93
C ARG A 9 16.18 -48.69 -7.17
N ASN A 10 16.38 -47.42 -6.77
CA ASN A 10 17.34 -46.94 -5.74
C ASN A 10 18.83 -46.64 -6.05
N LEU A 11 19.35 -45.69 -5.23
CA LEU A 11 20.76 -45.37 -4.90
C LEU A 11 21.62 -44.69 -6.01
N CYS A 12 22.59 -43.78 -5.72
CA CYS A 12 22.81 -42.94 -4.52
C CYS A 12 23.88 -41.83 -4.73
N LEU A 13 24.04 -40.97 -3.70
CA LEU A 13 25.28 -40.31 -3.22
C LEU A 13 26.16 -39.42 -4.14
N THR A 14 26.12 -38.13 -3.83
CA THR A 14 27.28 -37.22 -3.58
C THR A 14 28.63 -37.42 -4.29
N ARG A 15 29.15 -36.33 -4.90
CA ARG A 15 30.44 -35.74 -4.46
C ARG A 15 30.56 -34.25 -4.77
N TRP A 16 31.59 -33.63 -4.19
CA TRP A 16 31.83 -32.19 -4.10
C TRP A 16 32.96 -31.73 -5.05
N ALA A 17 32.97 -30.41 -5.31
CA ALA A 17 34.09 -29.57 -5.72
C ALA A 17 34.76 -29.78 -7.10
N GLU A 18 34.75 -28.71 -7.91
CA GLU A 18 35.99 -28.20 -8.52
C GLU A 18 35.96 -26.66 -8.69
N ASN A 19 37.07 -26.05 -9.09
CA ASN A 19 37.44 -24.66 -8.73
C ASN A 19 36.99 -23.54 -9.70
N LYS A 20 36.43 -22.46 -9.12
CA LYS A 20 36.44 -21.04 -9.58
C LYS A 20 35.67 -20.68 -10.88
N PRO A 21 35.32 -19.38 -11.12
CA PRO A 21 35.05 -18.30 -10.17
C PRO A 21 33.61 -17.72 -10.30
N TYR A 22 33.16 -17.04 -9.23
CA TYR A 22 31.87 -16.35 -9.04
C TYR A 22 31.18 -15.77 -10.29
N TYR A 23 30.15 -16.46 -10.79
CA TYR A 23 29.08 -15.92 -11.65
C TYR A 23 27.70 -16.24 -11.07
N TYR A 24 27.35 -15.61 -9.95
CA TYR A 24 26.02 -15.78 -9.35
C TYR A 24 24.97 -14.91 -10.05
N ASN A 25 24.44 -15.46 -11.14
CA ASN A 25 23.20 -15.02 -11.78
C ASN A 25 22.33 -16.22 -12.22
N THR A 26 22.12 -17.17 -11.29
CA THR A 26 21.27 -18.36 -11.46
C THR A 26 20.01 -18.27 -10.60
N ARG A 27 19.22 -17.20 -10.81
CA ARG A 27 17.79 -17.19 -10.42
C ARG A 27 17.11 -18.32 -11.22
N CYS A 28 16.74 -19.42 -10.57
CA CYS A 28 16.19 -20.58 -11.26
C CYS A 28 14.75 -20.31 -11.72
N VAL A 29 14.50 -20.37 -13.03
CA VAL A 29 13.17 -20.24 -13.64
C VAL A 29 12.79 -21.57 -14.27
N ILE A 30 11.97 -22.36 -13.57
CA ILE A 30 11.31 -23.56 -14.11
C ILE A 30 9.88 -23.60 -13.57
N GLY A 31 8.89 -23.78 -14.45
CA GLY A 31 7.49 -23.97 -14.06
C GLY A 31 7.02 -25.42 -14.16
N ARG A 32 5.77 -25.65 -13.74
CA ARG A 32 5.02 -26.93 -13.66
C ARG A 32 5.27 -27.78 -12.39
N THR A 33 4.29 -27.68 -11.48
CA THR A 33 3.76 -28.79 -10.64
C THR A 33 4.56 -29.27 -9.40
N LEU A 34 4.13 -28.81 -8.21
CA LEU A 34 4.15 -29.44 -6.86
C LEU A 34 5.50 -29.81 -6.13
N ALA A 35 5.79 -29.08 -5.02
CA ALA A 35 5.88 -29.58 -3.60
C ALA A 35 7.17 -29.44 -2.71
N PHE A 36 7.02 -28.72 -1.56
CA PHE A 36 7.43 -29.03 -0.14
C PHE A 36 8.88 -28.81 0.42
N ILE A 37 9.02 -28.95 1.78
CA ILE A 37 10.22 -28.94 2.71
C ILE A 37 10.53 -27.57 3.41
N GLU A 38 10.93 -27.38 4.70
CA GLU A 38 10.60 -27.94 6.07
C GLU A 38 11.28 -27.12 7.24
N ASP A 39 10.71 -27.10 8.49
CA ASP A 39 11.29 -26.78 9.87
C ASP A 39 11.92 -25.39 10.29
N HIS A 40 12.14 -24.91 11.57
CA HIS A 40 11.88 -25.29 13.00
C HIS A 40 12.08 -24.13 14.10
N LEU A 41 11.10 -23.77 14.97
CA LEU A 41 11.19 -23.20 16.37
C LEU A 41 11.62 -21.73 16.72
N PRO A 42 11.44 -21.23 17.98
CA PRO A 42 10.55 -21.66 19.10
C PRO A 42 9.41 -20.65 19.41
N LEU A 43 8.41 -20.92 20.26
CA LEU A 43 8.23 -21.97 21.29
C LEU A 43 7.07 -22.92 20.95
N GLN A 44 7.22 -24.22 21.27
CA GLN A 44 6.15 -25.25 21.29
C GLN A 44 5.18 -25.21 20.08
N GLU A 45 5.67 -25.43 18.85
CA GLU A 45 5.82 -26.74 18.19
C GLU A 45 4.57 -27.19 17.42
N HIS A 46 4.66 -28.19 16.52
CA HIS A 46 3.53 -28.73 15.72
C HIS A 46 3.02 -27.79 14.55
N LYS A 47 2.33 -28.33 13.51
CA LYS A 47 2.02 -27.62 12.22
C LYS A 47 0.77 -28.12 11.48
N PHE A 48 0.28 -27.39 10.47
CA PHE A 48 -0.81 -27.79 9.54
C PHE A 48 -0.52 -27.35 8.09
N ARG A 49 -1.19 -27.94 7.08
CA ARG A 49 -1.15 -27.52 5.66
C ARG A 49 -2.43 -27.97 4.92
N ILE A 50 -2.69 -27.45 3.72
CA ILE A 50 -3.79 -27.91 2.83
C ILE A 50 -3.25 -27.97 1.39
N LYS A 51 -3.05 -29.16 0.79
CA LYS A 51 -2.79 -29.33 -0.67
C LYS A 51 -4.10 -29.69 -1.39
N LYS A 52 -4.69 -28.84 -2.23
CA LYS A 52 -5.82 -29.31 -3.07
C LYS A 52 -5.32 -30.36 -4.07
N LYS A 53 -6.04 -31.48 -4.19
CA LYS A 53 -5.99 -32.38 -5.36
C LYS A 53 -7.37 -32.38 -6.05
N ASP A 54 -7.52 -33.21 -7.07
CA ASP A 54 -8.75 -33.42 -7.82
C ASP A 54 -9.94 -33.72 -6.87
N GLU A 55 -11.12 -33.17 -7.21
CA GLU A 55 -12.43 -33.55 -6.66
C GLU A 55 -12.54 -33.76 -5.13
N GLY A 56 -12.10 -32.76 -4.36
CA GLY A 56 -12.61 -32.53 -2.99
C GLY A 56 -11.72 -32.99 -1.83
N GLU A 57 -10.59 -33.65 -2.08
CA GLU A 57 -9.59 -33.93 -1.04
C GLU A 57 -8.50 -32.84 -0.99
N ALA A 58 -8.05 -32.49 0.23
CA ALA A 58 -6.86 -31.68 0.42
C ALA A 58 -5.93 -32.10 1.58
N TRP A 59 -4.62 -32.15 1.34
CA TRP A 59 -3.69 -32.85 2.25
C TRP A 59 -3.06 -31.97 3.35
N LEU A 60 -3.04 -32.50 4.57
CA LEU A 60 -2.43 -31.97 5.79
C LEU A 60 -1.04 -32.54 6.05
N SER A 61 -0.22 -31.76 6.76
CA SER A 61 1.05 -32.23 7.32
C SER A 61 1.42 -31.47 8.60
N CYS A 62 1.63 -32.20 9.69
CA CYS A 62 2.12 -31.70 10.98
C CYS A 62 3.53 -32.24 11.21
N HIS A 63 4.48 -31.37 11.54
CA HIS A 63 5.86 -31.79 11.83
C HIS A 63 6.19 -31.32 13.25
N PRO A 64 5.99 -32.16 14.28
CA PRO A 64 6.48 -31.89 15.63
C PRO A 64 8.00 -32.08 15.66
N PRO A 65 8.78 -31.16 16.24
CA PRO A 65 10.21 -31.33 16.39
C PRO A 65 10.62 -32.64 17.08
N GLY A 66 11.70 -33.24 16.58
CA GLY A 66 12.19 -34.54 17.03
C GLY A 66 11.26 -35.74 16.73
N LYS A 67 10.12 -35.54 16.08
CA LYS A 67 9.18 -36.60 15.66
C LYS A 67 9.08 -36.67 14.13
N PRO A 68 8.71 -37.83 13.55
CA PRO A 68 8.39 -37.90 12.13
C PRO A 68 7.15 -37.06 11.78
N THR A 69 7.13 -36.54 10.55
CA THR A 69 5.99 -35.81 9.99
C THR A 69 4.72 -36.66 9.99
N LEU A 70 3.69 -36.19 10.68
CA LEU A 70 2.32 -36.69 10.55
C LEU A 70 1.73 -36.14 9.25
N TYR A 71 1.13 -37.00 8.45
CA TYR A 71 0.37 -36.62 7.26
C TYR A 71 -1.10 -36.96 7.48
N GLY A 72 -2.00 -36.19 6.86
CA GLY A 72 -3.43 -36.48 6.86
C GLY A 72 -4.09 -35.82 5.65
N SER A 73 -5.41 -35.84 5.61
CA SER A 73 -6.21 -35.17 4.59
C SER A 73 -7.52 -34.61 5.17
N LEU A 74 -8.01 -33.59 4.49
CA LEU A 74 -9.31 -32.95 4.63
C LEU A 74 -10.15 -33.39 3.44
N THR A 75 -11.19 -34.19 3.66
CA THR A 75 -12.08 -34.63 2.58
C THR A 75 -13.40 -33.88 2.71
N CYS A 76 -13.76 -33.12 1.68
CA CYS A 76 -15.06 -32.50 1.55
C CYS A 76 -16.10 -33.58 1.21
N GLN A 77 -17.03 -33.86 2.14
CA GLN A 77 -18.08 -34.87 1.94
C GLN A 77 -19.33 -34.30 1.26
N GLY A 78 -19.49 -32.97 1.29
CA GLY A 78 -20.60 -32.27 0.65
C GLY A 78 -20.59 -30.77 0.96
N ILE A 79 -21.62 -30.08 0.50
CA ILE A 79 -21.90 -28.69 0.88
C ILE A 79 -23.25 -28.70 1.61
N GLY A 80 -23.28 -28.17 2.83
CA GLY A 80 -24.48 -28.07 3.66
C GLY A 80 -25.53 -27.14 3.04
N LEU A 81 -26.77 -27.23 3.55
CA LEU A 81 -27.90 -26.41 3.10
C LEU A 81 -27.71 -24.90 3.31
N ASP A 82 -26.75 -24.51 4.17
CA ASP A 82 -26.33 -23.14 4.41
C ASP A 82 -25.23 -22.65 3.45
N GLY A 83 -24.64 -23.54 2.64
CA GLY A 83 -23.50 -23.25 1.76
C GLY A 83 -22.13 -23.34 2.45
N ILE A 84 -22.00 -24.02 3.59
CA ILE A 84 -20.71 -24.34 4.23
C ILE A 84 -20.28 -25.77 3.83
N PRO A 85 -19.00 -26.00 3.45
CA PRO A 85 -18.55 -27.35 3.10
C PRO A 85 -18.41 -28.24 4.35
N GLU A 86 -18.94 -29.45 4.30
CA GLU A 86 -18.72 -30.46 5.34
C GLU A 86 -17.39 -31.15 5.10
N VAL A 87 -16.38 -30.86 5.93
CA VAL A 87 -15.01 -31.34 5.75
C VAL A 87 -14.57 -32.20 6.92
N THR A 88 -14.23 -33.46 6.65
CA THR A 88 -13.68 -34.39 7.66
C THR A 88 -12.17 -34.50 7.56
N ALA A 89 -11.48 -34.51 8.70
CA ALA A 89 -10.04 -34.70 8.80
C ALA A 89 -9.66 -36.16 9.13
N SER A 90 -8.54 -36.64 8.58
CA SER A 90 -7.98 -37.98 8.84
C SER A 90 -6.72 -37.94 9.74
N GLU A 91 -6.18 -39.12 10.09
CA GLU A 91 -4.89 -39.31 10.79
C GLU A 91 -4.66 -38.55 12.12
N GLY A 92 -5.75 -38.19 12.81
CA GLY A 92 -5.70 -37.50 14.10
C GLY A 92 -5.61 -35.98 14.02
N PHE A 93 -5.79 -35.43 12.83
CA PHE A 93 -6.21 -34.04 12.64
C PHE A 93 -7.72 -33.91 12.94
N ILE A 94 -8.16 -32.74 13.39
CA ILE A 94 -9.56 -32.42 13.70
C ILE A 94 -9.89 -31.07 13.09
N VAL A 95 -11.04 -30.96 12.41
CA VAL A 95 -11.57 -29.65 12.01
C VAL A 95 -12.41 -29.11 13.16
N ASN A 96 -12.00 -27.96 13.70
CA ASN A 96 -12.61 -27.33 14.88
C ASN A 96 -13.80 -26.44 14.52
N GLU A 97 -13.66 -25.69 13.42
CA GLU A 97 -14.61 -24.67 12.95
C GLU A 97 -14.49 -24.58 11.42
N ILE A 98 -15.62 -24.50 10.72
CA ILE A 98 -15.68 -24.20 9.29
C ILE A 98 -16.67 -23.06 9.11
N ASN A 99 -16.31 -22.06 8.31
CA ASN A 99 -17.22 -21.06 7.81
C ASN A 99 -16.87 -20.70 6.35
N LYS A 100 -17.72 -19.91 5.68
CA LYS A 100 -17.57 -19.58 4.25
C LYS A 100 -16.27 -18.84 3.86
N LYS A 101 -15.44 -18.43 4.82
CA LYS A 101 -14.18 -17.71 4.61
C LYS A 101 -12.96 -18.38 5.24
N SER A 102 -13.13 -19.42 6.07
CA SER A 102 -12.01 -20.03 6.81
C SER A 102 -12.28 -21.44 7.32
N ILE A 103 -11.19 -22.20 7.50
CA ILE A 103 -11.17 -23.55 8.08
C ILE A 103 -10.17 -23.56 9.23
N HIS A 104 -10.61 -23.90 10.45
CA HIS A 104 -9.75 -24.06 11.63
C HIS A 104 -9.47 -25.54 11.85
N VAL A 105 -8.19 -25.94 11.79
CA VAL A 105 -7.77 -27.35 11.97
C VAL A 105 -6.80 -27.44 13.15
N SER A 106 -6.95 -28.47 13.98
CA SER A 106 -6.06 -28.79 15.10
C SER A 106 -5.62 -30.25 15.09
N CYS A 107 -4.65 -30.60 15.94
CA CYS A 107 -4.20 -31.97 16.16
C CYS A 107 -3.92 -32.12 17.67
N PRO A 108 -4.91 -32.51 18.50
CA PRO A 108 -4.74 -32.44 19.96
C PRO A 108 -3.63 -33.32 20.56
N LYS A 109 -3.12 -34.31 19.80
CA LYS A 109 -1.91 -35.08 20.16
C LYS A 109 -0.63 -34.24 20.14
N GLU A 110 -0.64 -33.19 19.32
CA GLU A 110 0.48 -32.35 18.89
C GLU A 110 -0.02 -30.89 18.91
N ASN A 111 -0.19 -30.38 20.13
CA ASN A 111 -0.93 -29.19 20.60
C ASN A 111 -0.77 -27.86 19.82
N VAL A 112 -1.15 -27.80 18.54
CA VAL A 112 -1.39 -26.57 17.78
C VAL A 112 -2.68 -26.64 17.00
N SER A 113 -3.14 -25.46 16.59
CA SER A 113 -4.09 -25.29 15.52
C SER A 113 -3.65 -24.21 14.54
N SER A 114 -4.13 -24.30 13.30
CA SER A 114 -3.99 -23.25 12.28
C SER A 114 -5.37 -22.90 11.75
N LYS A 115 -5.58 -21.61 11.47
CA LYS A 115 -6.79 -21.14 10.77
C LYS A 115 -6.41 -20.73 9.36
N PHE A 116 -6.85 -21.53 8.39
CA PHE A 116 -6.66 -21.25 6.97
C PHE A 116 -7.71 -20.24 6.53
N LEU A 117 -7.28 -19.11 5.95
CA LEU A 117 -8.18 -18.14 5.34
C LEU A 117 -8.25 -18.36 3.83
N ALA A 118 -9.47 -18.32 3.30
CA ALA A 118 -9.72 -18.26 1.86
C ALA A 118 -9.55 -16.79 1.37
N PRO A 119 -9.04 -16.58 0.15
CA PRO A 119 -8.87 -15.23 -0.38
C PRO A 119 -10.22 -14.67 -0.80
N TYR A 120 -10.56 -13.46 -0.34
CA TYR A 120 -11.83 -12.80 -0.72
C TYR A 120 -11.87 -12.41 -2.21
N THR A 121 -10.71 -12.13 -2.81
CA THR A 121 -10.57 -11.81 -4.23
C THR A 121 -9.17 -12.19 -4.72
N THR A 122 -9.06 -12.70 -5.94
CA THR A 122 -7.79 -13.16 -6.54
C THR A 122 -7.58 -12.53 -7.92
N PHE A 123 -6.54 -11.72 -8.09
CA PHE A 123 -6.30 -10.95 -9.32
C PHE A 123 -5.34 -11.66 -10.28
N SER A 124 -5.80 -12.75 -10.90
CA SER A 124 -5.00 -13.61 -11.80
C SER A 124 -4.60 -13.00 -13.15
N ARG A 125 -4.90 -11.71 -13.41
CA ARG A 125 -4.71 -11.05 -14.72
C ARG A 125 -3.71 -9.89 -14.73
N ILE A 126 -3.15 -9.48 -13.59
CA ILE A 126 -2.28 -8.29 -13.49
C ILE A 126 -0.87 -8.57 -14.05
N HIS A 127 -0.26 -9.69 -13.66
CA HIS A 127 1.05 -10.12 -14.15
C HIS A 127 0.97 -11.55 -14.72
N THR A 128 1.80 -11.83 -15.72
CA THR A 128 1.91 -13.15 -16.38
C THR A 128 3.05 -14.01 -15.84
N LYS A 129 3.78 -13.50 -14.84
CA LYS A 129 4.85 -14.17 -14.09
C LYS A 129 4.85 -13.69 -12.63
N SER A 130 5.66 -14.32 -11.80
CA SER A 130 5.83 -14.06 -10.37
C SER A 130 6.09 -12.57 -10.04
N ILE A 131 5.43 -12.08 -8.99
CA ILE A 131 5.44 -10.68 -8.55
C ILE A 131 6.61 -10.44 -7.57
N THR A 132 7.55 -9.57 -7.94
CA THR A 132 8.74 -9.23 -7.14
C THR A 132 8.41 -8.30 -5.97
N CYS A 133 7.45 -7.39 -6.14
CA CYS A 133 7.03 -6.47 -5.08
C CYS A 133 5.58 -6.00 -5.28
N LEU A 134 4.90 -5.71 -4.17
CA LEU A 134 3.51 -5.30 -4.09
C LEU A 134 3.35 -4.18 -3.04
N ASP A 135 2.56 -3.16 -3.36
CA ASP A 135 2.10 -2.15 -2.39
C ASP A 135 0.66 -1.68 -2.67
N ILE A 136 0.02 -1.10 -1.65
CA ILE A 136 -1.32 -0.49 -1.75
C ILE A 136 -1.22 0.96 -1.25
N SER A 137 -1.93 1.89 -1.88
CA SER A 137 -1.92 3.29 -1.48
C SER A 137 -2.62 3.49 -0.13
N SER A 138 -2.25 4.55 0.60
CA SER A 138 -2.80 4.88 1.94
C SER A 138 -4.32 5.10 1.97
N GLY A 139 -4.94 5.39 0.82
CA GLY A 139 -6.40 5.46 0.67
C GLY A 139 -7.07 4.15 0.24
N GLY A 140 -6.34 3.03 0.17
CA GLY A 140 -6.84 1.70 -0.17
C GLY A 140 -7.26 1.48 -1.63
N GLY A 141 -7.44 2.54 -2.44
CA GLY A 141 -8.06 2.43 -3.77
C GLY A 141 -7.14 1.99 -4.92
N LEU A 142 -5.81 2.12 -4.79
CA LEU A 142 -4.84 1.74 -5.83
C LEU A 142 -3.82 0.75 -5.29
N GLY A 143 -3.50 -0.26 -6.07
CA GLY A 143 -2.34 -1.12 -5.89
C GLY A 143 -1.25 -0.82 -6.92
N VAL A 144 -0.01 -1.13 -6.56
CA VAL A 144 1.14 -1.14 -7.46
C VAL A 144 1.90 -2.44 -7.30
N SER A 145 2.34 -3.02 -8.40
CA SER A 145 3.12 -4.26 -8.40
C SER A 145 4.23 -4.23 -9.45
N SER A 146 5.36 -4.87 -9.14
CA SER A 146 6.43 -5.15 -10.08
C SER A 146 6.56 -6.66 -10.30
N GLY A 147 6.80 -7.08 -11.55
CA GLY A 147 6.87 -8.49 -11.92
C GLY A 147 8.23 -8.90 -12.49
N THR A 148 8.50 -10.20 -12.45
CA THR A 148 9.57 -10.86 -13.25
C THR A 148 9.26 -10.88 -14.76
N ASP A 149 8.11 -10.32 -15.17
CA ASP A 149 7.82 -9.91 -16.54
C ASP A 149 8.55 -8.61 -16.94
N GLY A 150 9.26 -7.97 -16.00
CA GLY A 150 9.97 -6.70 -16.20
C GLY A 150 9.06 -5.47 -16.14
N SER A 151 7.74 -5.67 -16.05
CA SER A 151 6.76 -4.61 -15.97
C SER A 151 6.53 -4.18 -14.52
N MET A 152 6.17 -2.91 -14.36
CA MET A 152 5.59 -2.38 -13.13
C MET A 152 4.24 -1.76 -13.48
N LYS A 153 3.21 -2.01 -12.67
CA LYS A 153 1.81 -1.78 -13.01
C LYS A 153 1.06 -1.13 -11.85
N ILE A 154 0.27 -0.10 -12.13
CA ILE A 154 -0.72 0.45 -11.20
C ILE A 154 -2.09 -0.06 -11.60
N TRP A 155 -2.82 -0.60 -10.63
CA TRP A 155 -4.11 -1.25 -10.81
C TRP A 155 -5.08 -0.83 -9.71
N GLN A 156 -6.37 -0.98 -9.94
CA GLN A 156 -7.40 -0.58 -8.98
C GLN A 156 -7.66 -1.70 -7.97
N ALA A 157 -7.55 -1.39 -6.69
CA ALA A 157 -7.55 -2.38 -5.62
C ALA A 157 -8.88 -3.13 -5.44
N SER A 158 -10.01 -2.53 -5.87
CA SER A 158 -11.35 -3.09 -5.72
C SER A 158 -11.72 -4.17 -6.76
N ASN A 159 -11.03 -4.21 -7.90
CA ASN A 159 -11.36 -5.11 -9.02
C ASN A 159 -10.15 -5.70 -9.76
N GLY A 160 -8.92 -5.28 -9.45
CA GLY A 160 -7.69 -5.77 -10.10
C GLY A 160 -7.45 -5.18 -11.49
N GLU A 161 -8.21 -4.14 -11.87
CA GLU A 161 -8.19 -3.58 -13.22
C GLU A 161 -6.95 -2.71 -13.45
N LEU A 162 -6.24 -2.96 -14.55
CA LEU A 162 -4.99 -2.29 -14.90
C LEU A 162 -5.26 -0.84 -15.31
N ARG A 163 -4.78 0.12 -14.51
CA ARG A 163 -4.92 1.56 -14.81
C ARG A 163 -3.74 2.12 -15.58
N ARG A 164 -2.50 1.70 -15.26
CA ARG A 164 -1.26 2.20 -15.86
C ARG A 164 -0.17 1.13 -15.89
N VAL A 165 0.72 1.20 -16.88
CA VAL A 165 2.03 0.53 -16.88
C VAL A 165 3.10 1.60 -16.69
N LEU A 166 4.08 1.35 -15.83
CA LEU A 166 5.18 2.26 -15.50
C LEU A 166 6.45 1.80 -16.22
N GLU A 167 6.69 2.36 -17.40
CA GLU A 167 7.80 1.96 -18.30
C GLU A 167 8.98 2.94 -18.22
N GLY A 168 10.23 2.42 -18.19
CA GLY A 168 11.44 3.25 -18.19
C GLY A 168 12.52 2.89 -17.16
N HIS A 169 12.37 1.79 -16.41
CA HIS A 169 13.52 1.04 -15.88
C HIS A 169 14.12 0.16 -16.98
N VAL A 170 15.44 -0.01 -16.98
CA VAL A 170 16.16 -0.76 -18.05
C VAL A 170 16.34 -2.24 -17.72
N PHE A 171 16.22 -2.61 -16.43
CA PHE A 171 16.31 -3.97 -15.92
C PHE A 171 15.29 -4.19 -14.80
N ASP A 172 15.09 -5.44 -14.39
CA ASP A 172 14.20 -5.90 -13.30
C ASP A 172 13.98 -4.88 -12.17
N VAL A 173 12.71 -4.59 -11.87
CA VAL A 173 12.33 -3.80 -10.70
C VAL A 173 12.25 -4.74 -9.49
N ASN A 174 13.13 -4.53 -8.50
CA ASN A 174 13.18 -5.36 -7.29
C ASN A 174 12.25 -4.84 -6.17
N CYS A 175 11.87 -3.56 -6.20
CA CYS A 175 10.94 -2.98 -5.23
C CYS A 175 10.14 -1.80 -5.80
N CYS A 176 8.89 -1.68 -5.34
CA CYS A 176 8.00 -0.55 -5.56
C CYS A 176 7.25 -0.21 -4.25
N ARG A 177 6.97 1.08 -4.01
CA ARG A 177 6.29 1.56 -2.79
C ARG A 177 5.50 2.83 -3.07
N PHE A 178 4.28 2.95 -2.57
CA PHE A 178 3.54 4.22 -2.59
C PHE A 178 4.13 5.21 -1.59
N PHE A 179 4.20 6.49 -1.95
CA PHE A 179 4.36 7.55 -0.96
C PHE A 179 3.06 7.70 -0.14
N PRO A 180 3.11 8.19 1.12
CA PRO A 180 1.92 8.32 1.98
C PRO A 180 0.80 9.22 1.43
N SER A 181 1.06 10.01 0.38
CA SER A 181 0.05 10.79 -0.36
C SER A 181 -0.79 9.96 -1.33
N GLY A 182 -0.36 8.74 -1.70
CA GLY A 182 -0.98 7.91 -2.74
C GLY A 182 -0.80 8.40 -4.18
N LEU A 183 -0.35 9.65 -4.38
CA LEU A 183 -0.23 10.31 -5.70
C LEU A 183 1.01 9.88 -6.50
N VAL A 184 2.04 9.37 -5.84
CA VAL A 184 3.32 9.00 -6.46
C VAL A 184 3.85 7.68 -5.91
N VAL A 185 4.62 6.97 -6.73
CA VAL A 185 5.25 5.67 -6.44
C VAL A 185 6.77 5.81 -6.50
N LEU A 186 7.49 5.27 -5.52
CA LEU A 186 8.93 5.04 -5.56
C LEU A 186 9.22 3.65 -6.14
N SER A 187 10.23 3.51 -6.98
CA SER A 187 10.76 2.20 -7.40
C SER A 187 12.28 2.14 -7.36
N GLY A 188 12.81 0.93 -7.15
CA GLY A 188 14.24 0.61 -7.21
C GLY A 188 14.52 -0.49 -8.23
N GLY A 189 15.33 -0.18 -9.25
CA GLY A 189 15.66 -1.07 -10.35
C GLY A 189 17.04 -1.72 -10.23
N MET A 190 17.22 -2.85 -10.91
CA MET A 190 18.53 -3.49 -11.09
C MET A 190 19.47 -2.65 -11.98
N ASP A 191 18.94 -1.62 -12.67
CA ASP A 191 19.64 -0.58 -13.43
C ASP A 191 20.36 0.49 -12.58
N ALA A 192 20.51 0.24 -11.26
CA ALA A 192 21.12 1.11 -10.26
C ALA A 192 20.47 2.50 -10.10
N GLN A 193 19.23 2.65 -10.58
CA GLN A 193 18.44 3.87 -10.46
C GLN A 193 17.30 3.68 -9.46
N LEU A 194 16.93 4.77 -8.79
CA LEU A 194 15.59 4.91 -8.21
C LEU A 194 14.77 5.83 -9.09
N LYS A 195 13.46 5.60 -9.17
CA LYS A 195 12.54 6.45 -9.94
C LYS A 195 11.32 6.81 -9.09
N ILE A 196 10.80 8.02 -9.29
CA ILE A 196 9.50 8.44 -8.76
C ILE A 196 8.56 8.61 -9.94
N TRP A 197 7.41 7.96 -9.85
CA TRP A 197 6.36 7.94 -10.86
C TRP A 197 5.13 8.65 -10.35
N SER A 198 4.45 9.40 -11.20
CA SER A 198 3.09 9.87 -10.94
C SER A 198 2.09 8.74 -11.16
N ALA A 199 1.16 8.56 -10.21
CA ALA A 199 0.14 7.51 -10.27
C ALA A 199 -1.03 7.85 -11.22
N GLU A 200 -1.12 9.10 -11.68
CA GLU A 200 -2.22 9.63 -12.50
C GLU A 200 -1.96 9.43 -14.00
N ASP A 201 -0.76 9.75 -14.47
CA ASP A 201 -0.34 9.80 -15.88
C ASP A 201 0.77 8.79 -16.23
N ALA A 202 1.28 8.04 -15.24
CA ALA A 202 2.44 7.14 -15.34
C ALA A 202 3.81 7.80 -15.61
N SER A 203 3.93 9.14 -15.55
CA SER A 203 5.17 9.81 -15.91
C SER A 203 6.29 9.62 -14.89
N CYS A 204 7.53 9.48 -15.37
CA CYS A 204 8.73 9.41 -14.52
C CYS A 204 9.17 10.82 -14.11
N VAL A 205 8.60 11.31 -13.00
CA VAL A 205 8.82 12.67 -12.48
C VAL A 205 10.27 12.88 -11.99
N VAL A 206 10.88 11.85 -11.39
CA VAL A 206 12.26 11.90 -10.88
C VAL A 206 13.00 10.61 -11.22
N THR A 207 14.25 10.73 -11.68
CA THR A 207 15.21 9.62 -11.72
C THR A 207 16.45 10.01 -10.90
N PHE A 208 16.74 9.23 -9.86
CA PHE A 208 17.96 9.36 -9.07
C PHE A 208 19.09 8.53 -9.68
N LYS A 209 20.31 9.08 -9.75
CA LYS A 209 21.51 8.40 -10.26
C LYS A 209 22.65 8.55 -9.26
N GLY A 210 23.43 7.49 -9.05
CA GLY A 210 24.65 7.55 -8.22
C GLY A 210 25.07 6.25 -7.54
N HIS A 211 24.17 5.27 -7.41
CA HIS A 211 24.55 3.91 -7.04
C HIS A 211 25.39 3.26 -8.16
N LYS A 212 26.25 2.32 -7.77
CA LYS A 212 27.12 1.54 -8.66
C LYS A 212 26.59 0.12 -8.92
N GLY A 213 25.46 -0.24 -8.32
CA GLY A 213 24.83 -1.55 -8.42
C GLY A 213 23.32 -1.45 -8.19
N GLY A 214 22.60 -2.49 -8.63
CA GLY A 214 21.14 -2.53 -8.56
C GLY A 214 20.57 -2.27 -7.16
N ILE A 215 19.41 -1.61 -7.12
CA ILE A 215 18.67 -1.33 -5.89
C ILE A 215 17.88 -2.58 -5.51
N LEU A 216 17.94 -2.96 -4.23
CA LEU A 216 17.25 -4.14 -3.69
C LEU A 216 16.12 -3.75 -2.73
N ASP A 217 16.29 -2.66 -1.99
CA ASP A 217 15.24 -2.09 -1.15
C ASP A 217 15.26 -0.57 -1.09
N THR A 218 14.12 0.00 -0.74
CA THR A 218 13.93 1.44 -0.52
C THR A 218 13.03 1.70 0.69
N ALA A 219 13.25 2.81 1.38
CA ALA A 219 12.37 3.29 2.44
C ALA A 219 12.05 4.78 2.26
N ILE A 220 10.86 5.18 2.69
CA ILE A 220 10.37 6.55 2.57
C ILE A 220 10.41 7.19 3.97
N VAL A 221 11.01 8.37 4.07
CA VAL A 221 11.21 9.07 5.35
C VAL A 221 10.00 9.98 5.61
N ASP A 222 9.20 9.63 6.62
CA ASP A 222 7.92 10.26 6.96
C ASP A 222 7.06 10.59 5.74
N ARG A 223 6.91 11.87 5.36
CA ARG A 223 6.08 12.31 4.23
C ARG A 223 6.75 12.12 2.86
N GLY A 224 7.98 11.60 2.82
CA GLY A 224 8.73 11.34 1.60
C GLY A 224 9.32 12.56 0.91
N LYS A 225 9.73 13.58 1.67
CA LYS A 225 10.70 14.58 1.16
C LYS A 225 12.07 13.96 0.91
N ASN A 226 12.41 12.96 1.72
CA ASN A 226 13.61 12.15 1.57
C ASN A 226 13.25 10.66 1.46
N VAL A 227 14.11 9.93 0.76
CA VAL A 227 14.03 8.48 0.63
C VAL A 227 15.40 7.86 0.88
N VAL A 228 15.40 6.62 1.35
CA VAL A 228 16.58 5.79 1.60
C VAL A 228 16.61 4.65 0.59
N SER A 229 17.80 4.27 0.11
CA SER A 229 18.03 3.08 -0.71
C SER A 229 19.06 2.14 -0.09
N GLY A 230 18.86 0.84 -0.31
CA GLY A 230 19.86 -0.22 -0.14
C GLY A 230 20.19 -0.85 -1.49
N SER A 231 21.49 -1.04 -1.76
CA SER A 231 22.00 -1.48 -3.06
C SER A 231 22.95 -2.67 -2.94
N ARG A 232 23.05 -3.43 -4.04
CA ARG A 232 24.09 -4.44 -4.26
C ARG A 232 25.51 -3.84 -4.31
N ASP A 233 25.66 -2.51 -4.43
CA ASP A 233 26.96 -1.83 -4.24
C ASP A 233 27.42 -1.74 -2.78
N GLY A 234 26.59 -2.18 -1.83
CA GLY A 234 26.90 -2.21 -0.41
C GLY A 234 26.78 -0.86 0.31
N THR A 235 26.32 0.19 -0.38
CA THR A 235 26.03 1.48 0.25
C THR A 235 24.54 1.63 0.54
N ALA A 236 24.21 2.17 1.72
CA ALA A 236 22.91 2.77 2.00
C ALA A 236 23.01 4.27 1.72
N ARG A 237 21.99 4.89 1.10
CA ARG A 237 22.04 6.32 0.72
C ARG A 237 20.74 7.06 1.00
N LEU A 238 20.87 8.37 1.28
CA LEU A 238 19.77 9.30 1.47
C LEU A 238 19.65 10.24 0.26
N TRP A 239 18.43 10.54 -0.16
CA TRP A 239 18.15 11.39 -1.33
C TRP A 239 17.19 12.54 -1.00
N ASP A 240 17.32 13.68 -1.69
CA ASP A 240 16.34 14.79 -1.70
C ASP A 240 15.45 14.66 -2.94
N CYS A 241 14.18 14.33 -2.73
CA CYS A 241 13.21 14.15 -3.83
C CYS A 241 12.98 15.44 -4.62
N GLY A 242 13.11 16.61 -4.00
CA GLY A 242 12.95 17.91 -4.65
C GLY A 242 14.20 18.41 -5.40
N ARG A 243 15.33 17.69 -5.34
CA ARG A 243 16.56 17.99 -6.08
C ARG A 243 17.10 16.83 -6.93
N SER A 244 16.40 15.69 -6.95
CA SER A 244 16.82 14.42 -7.57
C SER A 244 18.24 13.96 -7.19
N ALA A 245 18.75 14.41 -6.03
CA ALA A 245 20.16 14.35 -5.65
C ALA A 245 20.41 13.48 -4.41
N CYS A 246 21.58 12.86 -4.35
CA CYS A 246 22.09 12.17 -3.17
C CYS A 246 22.52 13.20 -2.11
N LEU A 247 21.96 13.14 -0.91
CA LEU A 247 22.40 13.95 0.23
C LEU A 247 23.62 13.36 0.93
N GLY A 248 23.76 12.02 0.91
CA GLY A 248 24.94 11.36 1.46
C GLY A 248 24.83 9.84 1.46
N VAL A 249 25.98 9.20 1.63
CA VAL A 249 26.06 7.78 2.03
C VAL A 249 25.75 7.70 3.53
N LEU A 250 24.76 6.87 3.88
CA LEU A 250 24.31 6.64 5.25
C LEU A 250 25.16 5.57 5.95
N ALA A 251 25.55 4.55 5.19
CA ALA A 251 26.50 3.51 5.60
C ALA A 251 27.18 2.96 4.34
N ASP A 252 28.48 2.68 4.43
CA ASP A 252 29.16 1.77 3.50
C ASP A 252 29.41 0.45 4.24
N CYS A 253 28.71 -0.59 3.80
CA CYS A 253 28.71 -1.89 4.46
C CYS A 253 29.77 -2.85 3.89
N GLY A 254 30.32 -2.57 2.71
CA GLY A 254 31.18 -3.50 1.95
C GLY A 254 30.49 -4.79 1.47
N SER A 255 29.17 -4.91 1.65
CA SER A 255 28.37 -6.11 1.39
C SER A 255 26.96 -5.72 0.93
N SER A 256 26.35 -6.49 0.02
CA SER A 256 24.99 -6.25 -0.48
C SER A 256 23.97 -6.01 0.65
N ILE A 257 23.13 -4.98 0.50
CA ILE A 257 22.06 -4.63 1.43
C ILE A 257 20.74 -5.04 0.78
N ASN A 258 20.15 -6.11 1.31
CA ASN A 258 18.99 -6.79 0.70
C ASN A 258 17.65 -6.21 1.19
N GLY A 259 17.61 -5.76 2.44
CA GLY A 259 16.43 -5.18 3.08
C GLY A 259 16.74 -3.88 3.85
N VAL A 260 15.80 -2.94 3.83
CA VAL A 260 15.94 -1.59 4.40
C VAL A 260 14.63 -1.16 5.06
N ALA A 261 14.67 -0.91 6.38
CA ALA A 261 13.54 -0.37 7.12
C ALA A 261 13.92 0.95 7.84
N VAL A 262 12.97 1.89 7.86
CA VAL A 262 13.06 3.13 8.66
C VAL A 262 11.93 3.11 9.68
N GLY A 263 12.28 3.28 10.96
CA GLY A 263 11.33 3.33 12.08
C GLY A 263 11.50 4.61 12.87
N ALA A 264 10.44 5.06 13.55
CA ALA A 264 10.59 6.07 14.61
C ALA A 264 11.26 5.43 15.83
N ALA A 265 12.15 6.15 16.50
CA ALA A 265 12.73 5.73 17.77
C ALA A 265 11.77 6.05 18.92
N ASP A 266 11.70 5.16 19.91
CA ASP A 266 11.16 5.51 21.22
C ASP A 266 12.14 6.42 22.00
N ASN A 267 11.62 7.26 22.89
CA ASN A 267 12.39 8.18 23.73
C ASN A 267 13.38 7.47 24.68
N SER A 268 13.27 6.15 24.88
CA SER A 268 14.26 5.36 25.62
C SER A 268 15.54 5.04 24.83
N ILE A 269 15.60 5.35 23.52
CA ILE A 269 16.75 5.04 22.66
C ILE A 269 17.57 6.31 22.38
N ASN A 270 18.82 6.32 22.86
CA ASN A 270 19.76 7.38 22.51
C ASN A 270 20.30 7.17 21.09
N LEU A 271 19.83 8.00 20.14
CA LEU A 271 20.30 7.98 18.75
C LEU A 271 21.69 8.60 18.54
N GLY A 272 22.25 9.28 19.56
CA GLY A 272 23.47 10.06 19.45
C GLY A 272 23.29 11.38 18.67
N SER A 273 24.30 12.24 18.75
CA SER A 273 24.39 13.47 17.96
C SER A 273 25.09 13.22 16.61
N PRO A 274 24.70 13.90 15.53
CA PRO A 274 25.43 13.85 14.26
C PRO A 274 26.81 14.50 14.39
N GLU A 275 27.83 13.92 13.76
CA GLU A 275 29.22 14.44 13.79
C GLU A 275 29.41 15.71 12.94
N GLN A 276 28.54 15.92 11.95
CA GLN A 276 28.47 17.09 11.09
C GLN A 276 27.04 17.60 11.09
N MET A 277 26.82 18.92 11.01
CA MET A 277 25.46 19.46 10.95
C MET A 277 24.69 18.89 9.75
N PRO A 278 23.51 18.25 9.96
CA PRO A 278 22.68 17.76 8.87
C PRO A 278 22.28 18.89 7.91
N SER A 279 22.10 18.55 6.63
CA SER A 279 21.65 19.51 5.63
C SER A 279 20.20 19.96 5.91
N GLU A 280 19.87 21.22 5.65
CA GLU A 280 18.47 21.72 5.63
C GLU A 280 17.56 20.97 4.63
N ARG A 281 18.13 20.15 3.75
CA ARG A 281 17.42 19.25 2.82
C ARG A 281 17.10 17.87 3.39
N GLU A 282 17.57 17.58 4.60
CA GLU A 282 17.29 16.36 5.33
C GLU A 282 16.15 16.63 6.33
N VAL A 283 14.97 16.03 6.10
CA VAL A 283 13.71 16.38 6.77
C VAL A 283 12.96 15.12 7.21
N GLY A 284 12.60 15.02 8.48
CA GLY A 284 11.92 13.85 9.05
C GLY A 284 12.87 12.70 9.36
N THR A 285 14.18 12.94 9.41
CA THR A 285 15.20 11.97 9.86
C THR A 285 15.44 12.04 11.36
N GLU A 286 15.05 13.14 11.99
CA GLU A 286 15.03 13.33 13.43
C GLU A 286 14.18 12.25 14.12
N SER A 287 14.70 11.73 15.23
CA SER A 287 14.09 10.62 15.97
C SER A 287 13.77 9.37 15.12
N LYS A 288 14.54 9.08 14.06
CA LYS A 288 14.41 7.82 13.28
C LYS A 288 15.62 6.89 13.44
N MET A 289 15.34 5.60 13.37
CA MET A 289 16.31 4.52 13.20
C MET A 289 16.27 4.01 11.76
N LEU A 290 17.42 3.63 11.23
CA LEU A 290 17.58 2.90 9.97
C LEU A 290 18.16 1.51 10.26
N LEU A 291 17.49 0.49 9.75
CA LEU A 291 17.84 -0.92 9.87
C LEU A 291 18.21 -1.47 8.49
N LEU A 292 19.37 -2.14 8.39
CA LEU A 292 19.89 -2.74 7.18
C LEU A 292 20.06 -4.26 7.37
N ALA A 293 19.35 -5.04 6.55
CA ALA A 293 19.55 -6.46 6.36
C ALA A 293 20.65 -6.69 5.30
N ARG A 294 21.75 -7.35 5.69
CA ARG A 294 22.94 -7.53 4.83
C ARG A 294 23.15 -9.01 4.47
N GLU A 295 23.70 -9.21 3.27
CA GLU A 295 24.13 -10.50 2.74
C GLU A 295 25.18 -11.20 3.62
N ASP A 296 26.07 -10.44 4.28
CA ASP A 296 27.18 -10.97 5.08
C ASP A 296 26.78 -11.38 6.51
N LYS A 297 25.57 -11.94 6.65
CA LYS A 297 24.94 -12.44 7.90
C LYS A 297 24.77 -11.38 9.00
N LYS A 298 24.77 -10.09 8.65
CA LYS A 298 24.70 -8.98 9.59
C LYS A 298 23.38 -8.22 9.49
N LEU A 299 22.82 -7.90 10.64
CA LEU A 299 21.74 -6.94 10.79
C LEU A 299 22.31 -5.72 11.52
N GLN A 300 22.30 -4.56 10.86
CA GLN A 300 22.93 -3.35 11.38
C GLN A 300 21.89 -2.25 11.55
N CYS A 301 21.91 -1.56 12.70
CA CYS A 301 21.01 -0.45 12.97
C CYS A 301 21.77 0.80 13.41
N PHE A 302 21.31 1.97 12.99
CA PHE A 302 21.90 3.27 13.32
C PHE A 302 20.85 4.37 13.38
N GLY A 303 21.16 5.47 14.08
CA GLY A 303 20.33 6.67 14.06
C GLY A 303 20.39 7.32 12.68
N LEU A 304 19.24 7.51 12.02
CA LEU A 304 19.18 7.95 10.62
C LEU A 304 19.80 9.34 10.45
N GLN A 305 19.48 10.28 11.34
CA GLN A 305 20.06 11.62 11.34
C GLN A 305 21.49 11.65 11.86
N SER A 306 21.79 10.95 12.96
CA SER A 306 23.11 10.97 13.61
C SER A 306 24.21 10.23 12.83
N ARG A 307 23.82 9.27 11.98
CA ARG A 307 24.69 8.25 11.36
C ARG A 307 25.38 7.31 12.36
N GLN A 308 25.12 7.44 13.66
CA GLN A 308 25.80 6.68 14.71
C GLN A 308 25.25 5.25 14.84
N PRO A 309 26.11 4.21 14.86
CA PRO A 309 25.69 2.82 14.98
C PRO A 309 25.07 2.54 16.36
N LEU A 310 23.84 2.06 16.37
CA LEU A 310 23.12 1.62 17.55
C LEU A 310 23.50 0.18 17.92
N PHE A 311 23.48 -0.71 16.94
CA PHE A 311 23.95 -2.09 17.13
C PHE A 311 24.35 -2.78 15.82
N LEU A 312 25.08 -3.88 15.99
CA LEU A 312 25.35 -4.88 14.97
C LEU A 312 25.03 -6.26 15.56
N PHE A 313 24.11 -6.98 14.93
CA PHE A 313 23.74 -8.36 15.25
C PHE A 313 24.23 -9.28 14.11
N ILE A 314 24.59 -10.52 14.45
CA ILE A 314 25.05 -11.54 13.50
C ILE A 314 24.07 -12.71 13.58
N GLY A 315 23.42 -13.02 12.46
CA GLY A 315 22.47 -14.12 12.34
C GLY A 315 23.13 -15.44 11.93
N SER A 316 22.33 -16.49 11.84
CA SER A 316 22.73 -17.80 11.30
C SER A 316 23.08 -17.73 9.80
N ASP A 317 22.32 -16.96 9.02
CA ASP A 317 22.57 -16.74 7.59
C ASP A 317 22.31 -15.30 7.11
N ALA A 318 22.50 -15.08 5.79
CA ALA A 318 22.26 -13.82 5.11
C ALA A 318 20.85 -13.28 5.44
N PHE A 319 20.73 -11.99 5.74
CA PHE A 319 19.44 -11.36 5.97
C PHE A 319 18.84 -10.87 4.65
N ASN A 320 17.60 -11.27 4.39
CA ASN A 320 16.87 -10.95 3.16
C ASN A 320 15.98 -9.72 3.33
N CYS A 321 15.28 -9.65 4.47
CA CYS A 321 14.29 -8.60 4.77
C CYS A 321 14.33 -8.21 6.24
N CYS A 322 13.86 -7.00 6.56
CA CYS A 322 13.71 -6.54 7.93
C CYS A 322 12.58 -5.49 8.04
N THR A 323 12.00 -5.33 9.24
CA THR A 323 10.96 -4.34 9.52
C THR A 323 10.91 -3.99 11.01
N PHE A 324 10.26 -2.87 11.35
CA PHE A 324 10.01 -2.47 12.73
C PHE A 324 8.58 -2.83 13.15
N LEU A 325 8.42 -3.42 14.34
CA LEU A 325 7.12 -3.65 14.98
C LEU A 325 6.73 -2.45 15.86
N SER A 326 7.70 -1.86 16.55
CA SER A 326 7.50 -0.70 17.42
C SER A 326 8.73 0.23 17.36
N GLY A 327 8.71 1.30 18.15
CA GLY A 327 9.88 2.18 18.29
C GLY A 327 11.10 1.57 19.01
N PHE A 328 11.02 0.30 19.42
CA PHE A 328 12.12 -0.44 20.05
C PHE A 328 12.20 -1.92 19.63
N LEU A 329 11.15 -2.50 19.03
CA LEU A 329 11.06 -3.91 18.64
C LEU A 329 11.11 -4.05 17.12
N LEU A 330 11.91 -4.98 16.61
CA LEU A 330 12.12 -5.20 15.18
C LEU A 330 12.19 -6.68 14.82
N LEU A 331 11.99 -6.97 13.53
CA LEU A 331 12.10 -8.30 12.92
C LEU A 331 13.12 -8.28 11.78
N ALA A 332 13.85 -9.38 11.60
CA ALA A 332 14.68 -9.60 10.42
C ALA A 332 14.67 -11.09 9.99
N GLY A 333 14.48 -11.34 8.71
CA GLY A 333 14.34 -12.68 8.13
C GLY A 333 15.57 -13.11 7.34
N THR A 334 16.00 -14.36 7.50
CA THR A 334 17.22 -14.90 6.89
C THR A 334 16.96 -15.92 5.78
N GLN A 335 18.02 -16.18 5.01
CA GLN A 335 18.07 -17.13 3.91
C GLN A 335 17.92 -18.60 4.35
N ASP A 336 18.16 -18.92 5.61
CA ASP A 336 17.91 -20.24 6.21
C ASP A 336 16.53 -20.35 6.90
N GLY A 337 15.64 -19.38 6.70
CA GLY A 337 14.25 -19.43 7.16
C GLY A 337 14.00 -19.01 8.61
N ASN A 338 15.01 -18.46 9.31
CA ASN A 338 14.82 -17.88 10.65
C ASN A 338 14.29 -16.44 10.57
N ILE A 339 13.40 -16.08 11.50
CA ILE A 339 12.93 -14.71 11.73
C ILE A 339 13.39 -14.30 13.13
N TYR A 340 14.31 -13.34 13.22
CA TYR A 340 14.85 -12.84 14.48
C TYR A 340 14.02 -11.66 14.98
N GLN A 341 13.43 -11.78 16.18
CA GLN A 341 12.77 -10.69 16.89
C GLN A 341 13.75 -10.10 17.92
N LEU A 342 14.19 -8.86 17.70
CA LEU A 342 15.17 -8.17 18.55
C LEU A 342 14.55 -6.93 19.21
N ASP A 343 14.98 -6.64 20.44
CA ASP A 343 14.80 -5.34 21.08
C ASP A 343 16.08 -4.51 20.88
N VAL A 344 15.96 -3.30 20.34
CA VAL A 344 17.09 -2.37 20.08
C VAL A 344 17.85 -2.03 21.37
N ARG A 345 17.20 -2.13 22.53
CA ARG A 345 17.77 -1.84 23.86
C ARG A 345 18.59 -3.02 24.41
N SER A 346 18.36 -4.24 23.92
CA SER A 346 19.12 -5.44 24.28
C SER A 346 19.49 -6.32 23.07
N PRO A 347 20.16 -5.78 22.04
CA PRO A 347 20.23 -6.37 20.70
C PRO A 347 21.22 -7.54 20.57
N ARG A 348 21.89 -7.93 21.66
CA ARG A 348 22.83 -9.07 21.68
C ARG A 348 22.15 -10.42 21.80
N THR A 349 20.90 -10.44 22.26
CA THR A 349 20.11 -11.65 22.48
C THR A 349 18.73 -11.45 21.86
N PRO A 350 18.27 -12.32 20.95
CA PRO A 350 16.92 -12.22 20.43
C PRO A 350 15.90 -12.38 21.57
N VAL A 351 14.83 -11.60 21.50
CA VAL A 351 13.63 -11.78 22.33
C VAL A 351 12.97 -13.11 21.98
N GLN A 352 12.92 -13.40 20.69
CA GLN A 352 12.44 -14.65 20.11
C GLN A 352 13.14 -14.88 18.76
N VAL A 353 13.29 -16.15 18.38
CA VAL A 353 13.54 -16.55 16.98
C VAL A 353 12.28 -17.29 16.53
N ILE A 354 11.84 -17.12 15.28
CA ILE A 354 10.63 -17.76 14.75
C ILE A 354 11.00 -18.39 13.42
N HIS A 355 10.99 -19.71 13.35
CA HIS A 355 11.43 -20.48 12.20
C HIS A 355 10.38 -21.58 11.94
N ARG A 356 9.83 -21.66 10.73
CA ARG A 356 8.65 -22.50 10.41
C ARG A 356 8.92 -23.45 9.24
N SER A 357 9.57 -22.92 8.21
CA SER A 357 10.36 -23.66 7.24
C SER A 357 11.73 -23.01 7.05
N GLY A 358 12.72 -23.80 6.65
CA GLY A 358 14.03 -23.39 6.13
C GLY A 358 13.99 -22.96 4.67
N ALA A 359 12.80 -22.81 4.08
CA ALA A 359 12.65 -21.97 2.90
C ALA A 359 12.97 -20.52 3.31
N PRO A 360 13.72 -19.78 2.49
CA PRO A 360 14.23 -18.47 2.88
C PRO A 360 13.09 -17.50 3.17
N VAL A 361 13.22 -16.67 4.21
CA VAL A 361 12.24 -15.60 4.47
C VAL A 361 12.40 -14.54 3.39
N MET A 362 11.31 -14.21 2.69
CA MET A 362 11.32 -13.26 1.58
C MET A 362 10.86 -11.87 2.02
N SER A 363 9.73 -11.79 2.72
CA SER A 363 9.16 -10.53 3.20
C SER A 363 8.70 -10.61 4.66
N LEU A 364 8.75 -9.47 5.35
CA LEU A 364 8.23 -9.26 6.71
C LEU A 364 7.51 -7.91 6.76
N LEU A 365 6.26 -7.90 7.24
CA LEU A 365 5.43 -6.70 7.34
C LEU A 365 4.75 -6.64 8.72
N SER A 366 4.85 -5.50 9.41
CA SER A 366 4.12 -5.23 10.66
C SER A 366 2.60 -5.24 10.43
N PHE A 367 1.85 -5.99 11.24
CA PHE A 367 0.40 -6.17 11.09
C PHE A 367 -0.27 -6.18 12.47
N ARG A 368 -1.02 -5.12 12.79
CA ARG A 368 -1.59 -4.91 14.14
C ARG A 368 -0.49 -5.15 15.19
N ASP A 369 -0.77 -5.91 16.26
CA ASP A 369 0.18 -6.24 17.33
C ASP A 369 1.11 -7.43 17.00
N GLY A 370 1.35 -7.68 15.71
CA GLY A 370 2.10 -8.82 15.18
C GLY A 370 2.66 -8.57 13.78
N PHE A 371 2.77 -9.61 12.95
CA PHE A 371 3.37 -9.52 11.61
C PHE A 371 2.84 -10.55 10.61
N ILE A 372 2.97 -10.20 9.32
CA ILE A 372 2.85 -11.10 8.17
C ILE A 372 4.26 -11.47 7.71
N ALA A 373 4.49 -12.74 7.37
CA ALA A 373 5.71 -13.22 6.73
C ALA A 373 5.42 -14.01 5.46
N SER A 374 6.29 -13.92 4.45
CA SER A 374 6.30 -14.80 3.27
C SER A 374 7.63 -15.55 3.14
N GLN A 375 7.57 -16.80 2.69
CA GLN A 375 8.76 -17.66 2.49
C GLN A 375 8.88 -18.14 1.04
N GLY A 376 10.09 -18.56 0.67
CA GLY A 376 10.41 -19.01 -0.69
C GLY A 376 9.70 -20.28 -1.20
N ASP A 377 8.98 -21.03 -0.34
CA ASP A 377 8.15 -22.19 -0.74
C ASP A 377 6.72 -21.82 -1.15
N GLY A 378 6.39 -20.52 -1.16
CA GLY A 378 5.04 -20.01 -1.40
C GLY A 378 4.21 -19.78 -0.12
N SER A 379 4.66 -20.23 1.05
CA SER A 379 3.91 -20.03 2.29
C SER A 379 3.86 -18.56 2.71
N CYS A 380 2.67 -18.13 3.16
CA CYS A 380 2.41 -16.80 3.71
C CYS A 380 1.53 -16.94 4.96
N PHE A 381 1.97 -16.40 6.09
CA PHE A 381 1.30 -16.59 7.37
C PHE A 381 1.30 -15.30 8.22
N ILE A 382 0.35 -15.21 9.16
CA ILE A 382 0.22 -14.10 10.11
C ILE A 382 0.40 -14.61 11.53
N VAL A 383 1.26 -13.95 12.30
CA VAL A 383 1.47 -14.15 13.73
C VAL A 383 0.92 -12.94 14.49
N GLN A 384 0.12 -13.15 15.52
CA GLN A 384 -0.41 -12.12 16.42
C GLN A 384 -0.33 -12.61 17.87
N GLN A 385 -0.23 -11.70 18.84
CA GLN A 385 -0.07 -12.06 20.25
C GLN A 385 -1.35 -12.61 20.90
N ASP A 386 -2.52 -12.19 20.42
CA ASP A 386 -3.83 -12.53 21.00
C ASP A 386 -4.47 -13.81 20.43
N LEU A 387 -3.71 -14.64 19.70
CA LEU A 387 -4.23 -15.84 19.02
C LEU A 387 -3.52 -17.12 19.46
N ASP A 388 -4.29 -18.11 19.91
CA ASP A 388 -3.83 -19.49 20.20
C ASP A 388 -3.49 -20.29 18.91
N TYR A 389 -3.52 -19.65 17.74
CA TYR A 389 -3.35 -20.29 16.43
C TYR A 389 -2.66 -19.37 15.43
N VAL A 390 -1.91 -19.97 14.50
CA VAL A 390 -1.33 -19.23 13.36
C VAL A 390 -2.37 -19.13 12.24
N ILE A 391 -2.47 -17.95 11.62
CA ILE A 391 -3.28 -17.74 10.42
C ILE A 391 -2.43 -18.09 9.20
N GLU A 392 -2.89 -19.04 8.40
CA GLU A 392 -2.27 -19.44 7.14
C GLU A 392 -3.08 -18.87 5.97
N LEU A 393 -2.44 -18.17 5.03
CA LEU A 393 -3.09 -17.64 3.85
C LEU A 393 -3.07 -18.69 2.74
N THR A 394 -4.26 -19.03 2.21
CA THR A 394 -4.40 -20.03 1.15
C THR A 394 -4.89 -19.43 -0.15
N GLY A 395 -4.57 -20.07 -1.27
CA GLY A 395 -4.98 -19.66 -2.61
C GLY A 395 -4.71 -20.77 -3.62
N ALA A 396 -5.36 -20.70 -4.78
CA ALA A 396 -5.04 -21.58 -5.90
C ALA A 396 -3.78 -21.07 -6.62
N ASP A 397 -2.81 -21.95 -6.82
CA ASP A 397 -1.65 -21.77 -7.72
C ASP A 397 -0.91 -20.43 -7.59
N CYS A 398 -0.72 -19.97 -6.35
CA CYS A 398 -0.07 -18.69 -6.05
C CYS A 398 1.46 -18.85 -5.93
N ASP A 399 2.20 -18.06 -6.73
CA ASP A 399 3.63 -17.82 -6.53
C ASP A 399 3.91 -17.07 -5.20
N PRO A 400 5.08 -17.25 -4.56
CA PRO A 400 5.48 -16.44 -3.41
C PRO A 400 5.53 -14.94 -3.77
N VAL A 401 4.85 -14.11 -2.99
CA VAL A 401 5.04 -12.66 -3.05
C VAL A 401 6.33 -12.32 -2.32
N TYR A 402 7.38 -12.04 -3.11
CA TYR A 402 8.73 -11.80 -2.60
C TYR A 402 8.83 -10.59 -1.67
N LYS A 403 7.94 -9.59 -1.82
CA LYS A 403 7.99 -8.34 -1.06
C LYS A 403 6.63 -7.65 -0.96
N VAL A 404 6.13 -7.45 0.25
CA VAL A 404 4.93 -6.63 0.51
C VAL A 404 5.37 -5.36 1.23
N SER A 405 4.93 -4.21 0.72
CA SER A 405 5.20 -2.89 1.26
C SER A 405 4.10 -2.44 2.24
N ARG A 406 4.18 -1.19 2.73
CA ARG A 406 3.47 -0.72 3.93
C ARG A 406 2.00 -0.37 3.66
N VAL A 407 1.15 -1.40 3.65
CA VAL A 407 -0.30 -1.23 3.65
C VAL A 407 -0.79 -0.76 5.02
N ASP A 408 -1.46 0.40 5.08
CA ASP A 408 -2.26 0.83 6.25
C ASP A 408 -3.55 0.00 6.34
N ILE A 409 -3.38 -1.24 6.83
CA ILE A 409 -4.31 -2.37 6.65
C ILE A 409 -5.70 -2.21 7.31
N LEU A 410 -5.88 -1.20 8.16
CA LEU A 410 -7.16 -0.83 8.78
C LEU A 410 -8.31 -0.69 7.76
N ILE A 411 -8.02 -0.24 6.54
CA ILE A 411 -9.05 -0.05 5.51
C ILE A 411 -9.50 -1.38 4.85
N LEU A 412 -8.63 -2.40 4.77
CA LEU A 412 -8.89 -3.62 3.99
C LEU A 412 -9.57 -4.76 4.78
N MET A 413 -9.64 -4.68 6.11
CA MET A 413 -10.36 -5.66 6.93
C MET A 413 -11.57 -5.08 7.67
N ASP A 414 -11.53 -3.81 8.10
CA ASP A 414 -12.57 -3.27 8.97
C ASP A 414 -13.85 -2.87 8.18
N ALA A 415 -13.79 -2.92 6.84
CA ALA A 415 -14.95 -2.82 5.94
C ALA A 415 -15.83 -4.09 5.90
N VAL A 416 -15.53 -5.13 6.71
CA VAL A 416 -16.21 -6.44 6.67
C VAL A 416 -17.11 -6.66 7.90
N THR A 417 -17.89 -5.65 8.29
CA THR A 417 -19.03 -5.80 9.22
C THR A 417 -20.23 -4.96 8.76
N LEU A 418 -21.43 -5.56 8.85
CA LEU A 418 -22.77 -5.00 8.59
C LEU A 418 -23.16 -4.72 7.12
N ASP A 419 -23.75 -5.76 6.53
CA ASP A 419 -25.02 -5.74 5.77
C ASP A 419 -25.34 -4.56 4.84
N SER A 420 -25.16 -4.75 3.52
CA SER A 420 -26.29 -5.09 2.61
C SER A 420 -25.91 -4.98 1.13
N CYS A 421 -26.19 -6.04 0.34
CA CYS A 421 -26.13 -6.03 -1.12
C CYS A 421 -27.33 -6.81 -1.68
N PRO A 422 -28.11 -6.26 -2.64
CA PRO A 422 -29.07 -7.04 -3.41
C PRO A 422 -28.37 -7.86 -4.51
N GLU A 423 -29.07 -8.88 -5.01
CA GLU A 423 -28.57 -9.82 -6.02
C GLU A 423 -28.52 -9.19 -7.42
N ILE A 424 -27.54 -9.58 -8.24
CA ILE A 424 -27.58 -9.41 -9.70
C ILE A 424 -27.28 -10.75 -10.36
N GLN A 425 -28.13 -11.15 -11.30
CA GLN A 425 -28.14 -12.48 -11.91
C GLN A 425 -27.10 -12.60 -13.03
N THR A 426 -26.48 -13.78 -13.13
CA THR A 426 -25.55 -14.11 -14.22
C THR A 426 -26.30 -14.44 -15.51
N GLN A 427 -25.94 -13.79 -16.62
CA GLN A 427 -26.19 -14.33 -17.97
C GLN A 427 -24.86 -14.56 -18.68
N THR A 428 -24.65 -15.79 -19.15
CA THR A 428 -23.52 -16.21 -19.98
C THR A 428 -23.89 -16.10 -21.45
N THR A 429 -22.97 -15.56 -22.26
CA THR A 429 -23.08 -15.59 -23.72
C THR A 429 -21.73 -15.98 -24.32
N GLU A 430 -21.67 -17.08 -25.06
CA GLU A 430 -20.47 -17.50 -25.79
C GLU A 430 -20.36 -16.74 -27.12
N ALA A 431 -19.14 -16.34 -27.50
CA ALA A 431 -18.84 -15.87 -28.85
C ALA A 431 -17.55 -16.53 -29.35
N LYS A 432 -17.65 -17.33 -30.42
CA LYS A 432 -16.50 -17.96 -31.09
C LYS A 432 -15.97 -17.03 -32.16
N ALA A 433 -14.68 -16.72 -32.13
CA ALA A 433 -13.99 -16.01 -33.20
C ALA A 433 -13.36 -17.01 -34.19
N SER A 434 -13.62 -16.83 -35.48
CA SER A 434 -13.01 -17.59 -36.58
C SER A 434 -12.11 -16.67 -37.41
N PHE A 435 -10.88 -17.12 -37.70
CA PHE A 435 -9.98 -16.42 -38.63
C PHE A 435 -10.50 -16.49 -40.07
N GLN A 436 -10.26 -15.42 -40.84
CA GLN A 436 -10.34 -15.43 -42.30
C GLN A 436 -9.35 -14.40 -42.88
N ASP A 437 -8.56 -14.83 -43.86
CA ASP A 437 -7.56 -14.01 -44.54
C ASP A 437 -8.18 -13.13 -45.65
N TYR A 438 -7.50 -12.04 -46.02
CA TYR A 438 -7.81 -11.21 -47.19
C TYR A 438 -6.59 -11.08 -48.13
N PRO A 439 -6.80 -10.94 -49.46
CA PRO A 439 -5.74 -10.99 -50.47
C PRO A 439 -5.01 -9.63 -50.70
N PRO A 440 -3.87 -9.62 -51.43
CA PRO A 440 -2.99 -8.44 -51.56
C PRO A 440 -3.26 -7.54 -52.79
N THR A 441 -2.49 -6.43 -52.87
CA THR A 441 -2.49 -5.34 -53.89
C THR A 441 -3.66 -4.34 -53.77
N ASP A 442 -3.54 -3.05 -54.15
CA ASP A 442 -2.50 -2.30 -54.89
C ASP A 442 -2.37 -0.85 -54.34
N ASN A 443 -1.34 -0.11 -54.79
CA ASN A 443 -1.23 1.35 -55.02
C ASN A 443 -0.03 2.10 -54.43
N ARG A 444 0.79 2.64 -55.35
CA ARG A 444 1.08 4.08 -55.64
C ARG A 444 1.16 5.10 -54.47
N PRO A 445 2.10 6.05 -54.51
CA PRO A 445 2.23 7.10 -53.49
C PRO A 445 1.05 8.07 -53.48
N ALA A 446 0.57 8.41 -52.28
CA ALA A 446 -0.44 9.44 -52.06
C ALA A 446 0.21 10.80 -51.73
N MET A 447 -0.48 11.89 -52.07
CA MET A 447 -0.06 13.26 -51.73
C MET A 447 -0.46 13.61 -50.28
N GLY A 448 0.33 14.46 -49.61
CA GLY A 448 0.03 14.97 -48.27
C GLY A 448 -1.25 15.80 -48.19
N GLN A 449 -1.80 15.97 -46.99
CA GLN A 449 -3.12 16.57 -46.76
C GLN A 449 -3.04 17.96 -46.11
N ASP A 450 -3.92 18.88 -46.52
CA ASP A 450 -4.00 20.21 -45.92
C ASP A 450 -4.87 20.20 -44.63
N TYR A 451 -4.28 20.44 -43.46
CA TYR A 451 -5.00 20.43 -42.19
C TYR A 451 -6.14 21.46 -42.12
N TYR A 452 -6.05 22.59 -42.83
CA TYR A 452 -7.16 23.54 -42.92
C TYR A 452 -8.33 22.97 -43.71
N SER A 453 -8.06 22.15 -44.74
CA SER A 453 -9.10 21.45 -45.49
C SER A 453 -9.77 20.34 -44.66
N VAL A 454 -9.01 19.63 -43.81
CA VAL A 454 -9.52 18.61 -42.87
C VAL A 454 -10.48 19.24 -41.86
N LEU A 455 -10.15 20.41 -41.31
CA LEU A 455 -11.05 21.18 -40.43
C LEU A 455 -12.11 22.03 -41.18
N GLN A 456 -12.14 22.00 -42.52
CA GLN A 456 -13.10 22.73 -43.36
C GLN A 456 -13.09 24.26 -43.14
N ILE A 457 -11.89 24.83 -42.95
CA ILE A 457 -11.64 26.24 -42.64
C ILE A 457 -10.61 26.86 -43.62
N THR A 458 -10.34 28.16 -43.49
CA THR A 458 -9.35 28.87 -44.33
C THR A 458 -8.08 29.18 -43.54
N ARG A 459 -6.97 29.40 -44.24
CA ARG A 459 -5.67 29.71 -43.60
C ARG A 459 -5.70 30.99 -42.76
N ASN A 460 -6.61 31.92 -43.05
CA ASN A 460 -6.82 33.16 -42.31
C ASN A 460 -7.74 33.00 -41.08
N SER A 461 -8.19 31.79 -40.73
CA SER A 461 -9.13 31.58 -39.62
C SER A 461 -8.51 31.85 -38.25
N GLU A 462 -9.28 32.52 -37.40
CA GLU A 462 -8.97 32.80 -36.00
C GLU A 462 -9.11 31.54 -35.12
N ASP A 463 -8.43 31.53 -33.97
CA ASP A 463 -8.49 30.45 -32.98
C ASP A 463 -9.92 30.06 -32.57
N ALA A 464 -10.80 31.03 -32.37
CA ALA A 464 -12.22 30.79 -32.06
C ALA A 464 -12.96 30.03 -33.19
N GLN A 465 -12.57 30.23 -34.45
CA GLN A 465 -13.14 29.52 -35.60
C GLN A 465 -12.59 28.09 -35.68
N ILE A 466 -11.28 27.90 -35.46
CA ILE A 466 -10.62 26.60 -35.42
C ILE A 466 -11.25 25.71 -34.33
N LYS A 467 -11.41 26.25 -33.12
CA LYS A 467 -12.04 25.54 -32.00
C LYS A 467 -13.51 25.18 -32.26
N ASN A 468 -14.26 26.05 -32.93
CA ASN A 468 -15.67 25.77 -33.26
C ASN A 468 -15.81 24.74 -34.40
N ALA A 469 -14.90 24.77 -35.38
CA ALA A 469 -14.83 23.77 -36.45
C ALA A 469 -14.47 22.38 -35.89
N TYR A 470 -13.41 22.29 -35.07
CA TYR A 470 -13.04 21.05 -34.38
C TYR A 470 -14.20 20.50 -33.53
N ARG A 471 -14.83 21.33 -32.68
CA ARG A 471 -16.00 20.94 -31.88
C ARG A 471 -17.09 20.29 -32.73
N LYS A 472 -17.44 20.89 -33.86
CA LYS A 472 -18.52 20.39 -34.75
C LYS A 472 -18.13 19.10 -35.47
N LEU A 473 -16.90 19.01 -35.96
CA LEU A 473 -16.42 17.87 -36.75
C LEU A 473 -16.07 16.66 -35.87
N ALA A 474 -15.48 16.88 -34.70
CA ALA A 474 -15.21 15.83 -33.71
C ALA A 474 -16.53 15.19 -33.23
N LEU A 475 -17.52 15.98 -32.80
CA LEU A 475 -18.83 15.48 -32.38
C LEU A 475 -19.68 14.87 -33.51
N LYS A 476 -19.32 15.06 -34.79
CA LYS A 476 -19.95 14.35 -35.91
C LYS A 476 -19.32 12.97 -36.13
N ASN A 477 -17.98 12.89 -36.15
CA ASN A 477 -17.25 11.69 -36.56
C ASN A 477 -16.83 10.79 -35.37
N HIS A 478 -17.15 11.17 -34.13
CA HIS A 478 -16.80 10.42 -32.92
C HIS A 478 -17.19 8.92 -33.02
N PRO A 479 -16.32 7.97 -32.61
CA PRO A 479 -16.57 6.53 -32.77
C PRO A 479 -17.86 6.02 -32.09
N LEU A 480 -18.27 6.64 -30.98
CA LEU A 480 -19.54 6.31 -30.28
C LEU A 480 -20.81 6.80 -31.01
N ARG A 481 -20.67 7.58 -32.10
CA ARG A 481 -21.80 8.22 -32.81
C ARG A 481 -21.86 7.87 -34.29
N SER A 482 -20.72 7.81 -34.98
CA SER A 482 -20.68 7.51 -36.42
C SER A 482 -20.25 6.07 -36.68
N ILE A 483 -21.13 5.33 -37.34
CA ILE A 483 -20.92 3.95 -37.80
C ILE A 483 -20.45 3.94 -39.28
N GLU A 484 -20.18 5.11 -39.88
CA GLU A 484 -19.74 5.22 -41.27
C GLU A 484 -18.33 4.61 -41.46
N PRO A 485 -18.11 3.78 -42.51
CA PRO A 485 -16.79 3.22 -42.79
C PRO A 485 -15.74 4.32 -43.02
N GLY A 486 -14.77 4.41 -42.11
CA GLY A 486 -13.74 5.46 -42.11
C GLY A 486 -13.93 6.59 -41.11
N ALA A 487 -15.03 6.63 -40.34
CA ALA A 487 -15.27 7.67 -39.33
C ALA A 487 -14.15 7.78 -38.27
N VAL A 488 -13.56 6.64 -37.87
CA VAL A 488 -12.41 6.60 -36.94
C VAL A 488 -11.17 7.32 -37.51
N GLU A 489 -10.95 7.18 -38.82
CA GLU A 489 -9.79 7.77 -39.51
C GLU A 489 -10.02 9.25 -39.82
N THR A 490 -11.24 9.67 -40.15
CA THR A 490 -11.56 11.10 -40.24
C THR A 490 -11.50 11.76 -38.86
N PHE A 491 -11.99 11.12 -37.80
CA PHE A 491 -11.86 11.60 -36.42
C PHE A 491 -10.39 11.75 -35.99
N ARG A 492 -9.52 10.79 -36.35
CA ARG A 492 -8.07 10.88 -36.19
C ARG A 492 -7.49 12.11 -36.89
N GLN A 493 -7.80 12.30 -38.17
CA GLN A 493 -7.31 13.43 -38.98
C GLN A 493 -7.80 14.77 -38.42
N ILE A 494 -9.06 14.85 -37.98
CA ILE A 494 -9.66 16.04 -37.33
C ILE A 494 -8.94 16.38 -36.01
N ALA A 495 -8.52 15.38 -35.23
CA ALA A 495 -7.74 15.57 -34.01
C ALA A 495 -6.29 16.02 -34.28
N GLU A 496 -5.61 15.39 -35.25
CA GLU A 496 -4.25 15.77 -35.67
C GLU A 496 -4.22 17.21 -36.22
N ALA A 497 -5.18 17.57 -37.07
CA ALA A 497 -5.32 18.92 -37.61
C ALA A 497 -5.57 19.98 -36.51
N TYR A 498 -6.34 19.65 -35.47
CA TYR A 498 -6.57 20.56 -34.34
C TYR A 498 -5.35 20.68 -33.43
N ASP A 499 -4.64 19.59 -33.12
CA ASP A 499 -3.40 19.65 -32.32
C ASP A 499 -2.31 20.51 -33.01
N VAL A 500 -2.25 20.49 -34.35
CA VAL A 500 -1.34 21.36 -35.13
C VAL A 500 -1.82 22.81 -35.20
N LEU A 501 -3.11 23.06 -35.49
CA LEU A 501 -3.60 24.42 -35.78
C LEU A 501 -4.01 25.23 -34.54
N SER A 502 -4.18 24.59 -33.37
CA SER A 502 -4.44 25.27 -32.09
C SER A 502 -3.18 25.78 -31.39
N ASP A 503 -2.00 25.24 -31.74
CA ASP A 503 -0.69 25.70 -31.26
C ASP A 503 -0.10 26.75 -32.22
N PRO A 504 0.11 28.02 -31.79
CA PRO A 504 0.64 29.07 -32.67
C PRO A 504 2.02 28.78 -33.26
N VAL A 505 2.85 27.96 -32.61
CA VAL A 505 4.20 27.61 -33.05
C VAL A 505 4.14 26.49 -34.09
N LYS A 506 3.38 25.40 -33.82
CA LYS A 506 3.16 24.32 -34.81
C LYS A 506 2.49 24.88 -36.07
N ARG A 507 1.44 25.69 -35.91
CA ARG A 507 0.77 26.39 -37.01
C ARG A 507 1.75 27.27 -37.80
N GLY A 508 2.58 28.07 -37.14
CA GLY A 508 3.57 28.93 -37.80
C GLY A 508 4.66 28.17 -38.57
N ILE A 509 5.04 26.97 -38.13
CA ILE A 509 5.93 26.06 -38.88
C ILE A 509 5.20 25.48 -40.09
N TYR A 510 3.97 24.98 -39.91
CA TYR A 510 3.15 24.40 -40.96
C TYR A 510 2.80 25.39 -42.08
N ASP A 511 2.39 26.62 -41.73
CA ASP A 511 2.06 27.68 -42.67
C ASP A 511 3.26 28.10 -43.54
N LYS A 512 4.48 27.90 -43.05
CA LYS A 512 5.73 28.33 -43.69
C LYS A 512 6.47 27.22 -44.46
N PHE A 513 6.39 25.97 -43.98
CA PHE A 513 7.15 24.84 -44.52
C PHE A 513 6.29 23.59 -44.86
N GLY A 514 4.97 23.68 -44.71
CA GLY A 514 4.03 22.60 -45.05
C GLY A 514 4.12 21.38 -44.13
N GLU A 515 3.47 20.28 -44.55
CA GLU A 515 3.49 19.01 -43.82
C GLU A 515 4.91 18.42 -43.74
N GLU A 516 5.70 18.54 -44.81
CA GLU A 516 7.06 18.02 -44.89
C GLU A 516 8.01 18.72 -43.90
N GLY A 517 7.99 20.04 -43.81
CA GLY A 517 8.81 20.77 -42.82
C GLY A 517 8.30 20.60 -41.39
N LEU A 518 7.01 20.38 -41.19
CA LEU A 518 6.44 20.08 -39.89
C LEU A 518 6.86 18.68 -39.39
N LYS A 519 6.69 17.63 -40.22
CA LYS A 519 6.96 16.22 -39.84
C LYS A 519 8.42 15.79 -40.03
N GLY A 520 9.17 16.43 -40.94
CA GLY A 520 10.58 16.19 -41.21
C GLY A 520 11.56 17.10 -40.44
N GLY A 521 11.09 18.23 -39.92
CA GLY A 521 11.92 19.23 -39.25
C GLY A 521 12.51 20.28 -40.21
N ILE A 522 13.02 21.37 -39.65
CA ILE A 522 13.54 22.51 -40.43
C ILE A 522 15.00 22.23 -40.89
N PRO A 523 15.35 22.43 -42.17
CA PRO A 523 16.72 22.26 -42.66
C PRO A 523 17.76 23.14 -41.93
N LEU A 524 18.92 22.54 -41.64
CA LEU A 524 20.00 23.13 -40.82
C LEU A 524 20.59 24.45 -41.35
N GLU A 525 20.35 24.80 -42.61
CA GLU A 525 20.76 26.09 -43.19
C GLU A 525 19.99 27.29 -42.63
N PHE A 526 18.85 27.06 -41.93
CA PHE A 526 17.95 28.11 -41.45
C PHE A 526 17.89 28.25 -39.92
N GLY A 527 18.67 27.50 -39.13
CA GLY A 527 18.67 27.64 -37.67
C GLY A 527 19.69 26.78 -36.93
N SER A 528 20.10 27.24 -35.75
CA SER A 528 20.90 26.47 -34.80
C SER A 528 20.06 25.39 -34.09
N GLN A 529 20.73 24.36 -33.55
CA GLN A 529 20.05 23.27 -32.84
C GLN A 529 19.17 23.78 -31.69
N THR A 530 17.87 23.54 -31.86
CA THR A 530 16.79 23.88 -30.93
C THR A 530 15.79 22.72 -30.96
N PRO A 531 14.80 22.62 -30.04
CA PRO A 531 13.82 21.54 -30.05
C PRO A 531 13.04 21.38 -31.37
N TRP A 532 13.08 22.41 -32.23
CA TRP A 532 12.36 22.52 -33.50
C TRP A 532 13.10 21.93 -34.71
N THR A 533 14.33 21.42 -34.54
CA THR A 533 14.99 20.57 -35.56
C THR A 533 14.50 19.12 -35.51
N THR A 534 13.69 18.74 -34.52
CA THR A 534 13.02 17.44 -34.44
C THR A 534 11.62 17.56 -35.01
N GLY A 535 11.28 16.75 -36.01
CA GLY A 535 9.97 16.76 -36.65
C GLY A 535 8.82 16.42 -35.70
N TYR A 536 7.68 17.06 -35.91
CA TYR A 536 6.43 16.78 -35.20
C TYR A 536 5.89 15.39 -35.57
N VAL A 537 5.59 14.60 -34.55
CA VAL A 537 4.88 13.33 -34.68
C VAL A 537 3.62 13.42 -33.83
N PHE A 538 2.44 13.29 -34.46
CA PHE A 538 1.19 13.25 -33.73
C PHE A 538 1.17 12.03 -32.79
N HIS A 539 0.71 12.23 -31.56
CA HIS A 539 0.72 11.20 -30.50
C HIS A 539 -0.32 10.08 -30.71
N GLY A 540 -0.94 9.99 -31.89
CA GLY A 540 -1.72 8.85 -32.37
C GLY A 540 -3.05 8.57 -31.67
N ASN A 541 -3.39 9.34 -30.64
CA ASN A 541 -4.57 9.12 -29.78
C ASN A 541 -5.54 10.31 -29.90
N PRO A 542 -6.58 10.23 -30.76
CA PRO A 542 -7.55 11.31 -30.92
C PRO A 542 -8.45 11.51 -29.70
N GLU A 543 -8.71 10.45 -28.92
CA GLU A 543 -9.51 10.51 -27.69
C GLU A 543 -8.85 11.41 -26.64
N LYS A 544 -7.51 11.45 -26.60
CA LYS A 544 -6.78 12.40 -25.74
C LYS A 544 -7.11 13.86 -26.11
N VAL A 545 -7.03 14.21 -27.40
CA VAL A 545 -7.32 15.57 -27.88
C VAL A 545 -8.79 15.94 -27.60
N PHE A 546 -9.68 14.97 -27.75
CA PHE A 546 -11.11 15.10 -27.46
C PHE A 546 -11.35 15.33 -25.96
N HIS A 547 -10.75 14.53 -25.07
CA HIS A 547 -10.84 14.69 -23.62
C HIS A 547 -10.27 16.03 -23.15
N GLU A 548 -9.10 16.46 -23.66
CA GLU A 548 -8.49 17.75 -23.32
C GLU A 548 -9.35 18.95 -23.79
N PHE A 549 -10.17 18.78 -24.83
CA PHE A 549 -11.07 19.81 -25.34
C PHE A 549 -12.47 19.83 -24.68
N PHE A 550 -13.02 18.67 -24.32
CA PHE A 550 -14.38 18.51 -23.78
C PHE A 550 -14.44 18.31 -22.26
N GLY A 551 -13.35 17.90 -21.62
CA GLY A 551 -13.23 17.77 -20.15
C GLY A 551 -13.79 16.47 -19.56
N GLY A 552 -13.97 15.41 -20.36
CA GLY A 552 -14.42 14.10 -19.90
C GLY A 552 -14.69 13.11 -21.04
N ASP A 553 -14.80 11.82 -20.70
CA ASP A 553 -14.82 10.70 -21.67
C ASP A 553 -16.19 10.45 -22.35
N ASN A 554 -17.27 11.11 -21.90
CA ASN A 554 -18.60 10.96 -22.49
C ASN A 554 -19.44 12.24 -22.39
N PRO A 555 -19.43 13.11 -23.43
CA PRO A 555 -20.29 14.29 -23.51
C PRO A 555 -21.72 13.98 -23.99
N PHE A 556 -22.06 12.72 -24.29
CA PHE A 556 -23.37 12.34 -24.84
C PHE A 556 -24.42 12.09 -23.74
N ASN A 557 -24.01 11.91 -22.48
CA ASN A 557 -24.91 11.80 -21.32
C ASN A 557 -25.76 13.07 -21.04
N GLU A 558 -25.52 14.20 -21.73
CA GLU A 558 -26.40 15.38 -21.66
C GLU A 558 -27.59 15.34 -22.65
N PHE A 559 -27.67 14.34 -23.54
CA PHE A 559 -28.69 14.25 -24.61
C PHE A 559 -29.75 13.15 -24.42
N PHE A 560 -29.59 12.29 -23.42
CA PHE A 560 -30.49 11.15 -23.17
C PHE A 560 -31.05 11.20 -21.75
N ASP A 561 -32.32 10.81 -21.59
CA ASP A 561 -32.94 10.60 -20.28
C ASP A 561 -32.51 9.25 -19.64
N PRO A 562 -32.85 8.98 -18.36
CA PRO A 562 -32.51 7.71 -17.71
C PRO A 562 -33.13 6.45 -18.34
N GLU A 563 -34.09 6.61 -19.26
CA GLU A 563 -34.75 5.55 -20.01
C GLU A 563 -34.15 5.36 -21.42
N GLY A 564 -33.20 6.21 -21.81
CA GLY A 564 -32.45 6.13 -23.06
C GLY A 564 -33.04 6.90 -24.25
N ASN A 565 -34.06 7.74 -24.05
CA ASN A 565 -34.70 8.49 -25.13
C ASN A 565 -33.92 9.78 -25.47
N GLU A 566 -33.86 10.11 -26.76
CA GLU A 566 -33.19 11.31 -27.27
C GLU A 566 -34.02 12.58 -26.96
N VAL A 567 -33.44 13.54 -26.23
CA VAL A 567 -34.14 14.75 -25.77
C VAL A 567 -34.02 15.86 -26.83
N ASP A 568 -35.14 16.34 -27.38
CA ASP A 568 -35.20 17.40 -28.41
C ASP A 568 -34.79 18.79 -27.88
N LEU A 569 -33.48 18.97 -27.70
CA LEU A 569 -32.84 20.24 -27.43
C LEU A 569 -32.73 21.06 -28.72
N LYS A 570 -33.78 21.83 -29.02
CA LYS A 570 -33.86 22.73 -30.18
C LYS A 570 -32.53 23.44 -30.47
N PHE A 571 -31.98 23.15 -31.65
CA PHE A 571 -30.63 23.53 -32.05
C PHE A 571 -30.49 25.04 -32.34
N GLY A 572 -30.36 25.87 -31.30
CA GLY A 572 -30.19 27.31 -31.47
C GLY A 572 -29.98 28.13 -30.20
N GLY A 573 -28.73 28.49 -29.89
CA GLY A 573 -28.41 29.52 -28.90
C GLY A 573 -26.95 29.52 -28.44
N LEU A 574 -26.36 30.72 -28.26
CA LEU A 574 -24.97 30.90 -27.78
C LEU A 574 -24.73 30.46 -26.31
N ARG A 575 -25.71 29.85 -25.65
CA ARG A 575 -25.70 29.59 -24.20
C ARG A 575 -26.35 28.25 -23.83
N GLY A 576 -25.98 27.18 -24.53
CA GLY A 576 -26.23 25.82 -24.03
C GLY A 576 -25.55 25.64 -22.67
N ARG A 577 -26.35 25.49 -21.60
CA ARG A 577 -25.93 25.11 -20.26
C ARG A 577 -26.95 24.10 -19.73
N GLY A 578 -26.47 22.94 -19.31
CA GLY A 578 -27.31 21.89 -18.74
C GLY A 578 -27.91 22.27 -17.40
N VAL A 579 -28.78 21.42 -16.87
CA VAL A 579 -29.31 21.55 -15.51
C VAL A 579 -28.15 21.42 -14.52
N LYS A 580 -28.00 22.39 -13.62
CA LYS A 580 -26.93 22.36 -12.62
C LYS A 580 -27.17 21.27 -11.58
N LYS A 581 -26.20 20.36 -11.43
CA LYS A 581 -26.21 19.30 -10.41
C LYS A 581 -25.20 19.64 -9.30
N GLN A 582 -25.49 19.26 -8.06
CA GLN A 582 -24.51 19.37 -6.95
C GLN A 582 -23.76 18.05 -6.78
N ASP A 583 -22.45 18.16 -6.60
CA ASP A 583 -21.57 17.00 -6.35
C ASP A 583 -21.77 16.45 -4.92
N PRO A 584 -21.54 15.13 -4.70
CA PRO A 584 -21.72 14.51 -3.39
C PRO A 584 -20.74 15.10 -2.34
N PRO A 585 -21.15 15.20 -1.06
CA PRO A 585 -20.30 15.79 -0.02
C PRO A 585 -18.93 15.10 0.16
N ILE A 586 -17.89 15.90 0.36
CA ILE A 586 -16.52 15.46 0.54
C ILE A 586 -16.22 15.34 2.04
N GLU A 587 -16.20 14.12 2.57
CA GLU A 587 -15.88 13.85 3.97
C GLU A 587 -14.35 13.82 4.22
N ARG A 588 -13.90 14.37 5.35
CA ARG A 588 -12.49 14.40 5.77
C ARG A 588 -12.33 14.28 7.28
N ASP A 589 -11.30 13.57 7.74
CA ASP A 589 -11.03 13.41 9.17
C ASP A 589 -10.31 14.62 9.79
N LEU A 590 -10.76 15.02 10.97
CA LEU A 590 -10.20 16.08 11.80
C LEU A 590 -9.63 15.49 13.09
N TYR A 591 -8.33 15.19 13.07
CA TYR A 591 -7.62 14.59 14.21
C TYR A 591 -7.27 15.60 15.31
N LEU A 592 -7.95 15.50 16.45
CA LEU A 592 -7.79 16.34 17.63
C LEU A 592 -7.20 15.53 18.80
N SER A 593 -6.39 16.16 19.67
CA SER A 593 -5.96 15.51 20.91
C SER A 593 -7.01 15.65 22.02
N LEU A 594 -6.82 14.96 23.15
CA LEU A 594 -7.72 15.13 24.29
C LEU A 594 -7.61 16.55 24.88
N GLU A 595 -6.43 17.17 24.84
CA GLU A 595 -6.22 18.57 25.25
C GLU A 595 -6.94 19.56 24.32
N ASP A 596 -6.88 19.34 22.99
CA ASP A 596 -7.65 20.12 21.99
C ASP A 596 -9.16 20.08 22.26
N LEU A 597 -9.67 18.94 22.74
CA LEU A 597 -11.08 18.68 23.05
C LEU A 597 -11.47 19.07 24.49
N PHE A 598 -10.50 19.22 25.38
CA PHE A 598 -10.69 19.62 26.77
C PHE A 598 -10.74 21.15 26.92
N PHE A 599 -9.82 21.86 26.27
CA PHE A 599 -9.78 23.32 26.29
C PHE A 599 -10.59 23.97 25.16
N GLY A 600 -10.85 23.25 24.08
CA GLY A 600 -11.26 23.84 22.80
C GLY A 600 -10.09 24.50 22.08
N CYS A 601 -10.17 24.61 20.74
CA CYS A 601 -9.12 25.24 19.94
C CYS A 601 -9.61 25.67 18.55
N THR A 602 -8.98 26.68 17.96
CA THR A 602 -9.20 27.06 16.57
C THR A 602 -8.25 26.30 15.65
N LYS A 603 -8.75 25.38 14.82
CA LYS A 603 -7.97 24.75 13.73
C LYS A 603 -8.18 25.52 12.43
N LYS A 604 -7.09 25.81 11.71
CA LYS A 604 -7.11 26.44 10.39
C LYS A 604 -6.63 25.44 9.35
N ILE A 605 -7.50 25.10 8.40
CA ILE A 605 -7.27 24.07 7.39
C ILE A 605 -7.25 24.72 6.02
N LYS A 606 -6.11 24.61 5.33
CA LYS A 606 -6.00 25.04 3.93
C LYS A 606 -6.63 23.98 3.03
N ILE A 607 -7.62 24.38 2.25
CA ILE A 607 -8.13 23.64 1.09
C ILE A 607 -7.66 24.32 -0.20
N SER A 608 -7.54 23.53 -1.26
CA SER A 608 -7.37 24.02 -2.63
C SER A 608 -8.56 23.50 -3.43
N ARG A 609 -9.20 24.36 -4.23
CA ARG A 609 -10.36 24.00 -5.07
C ARG A 609 -10.28 24.63 -6.44
N ARG A 610 -10.88 23.99 -7.44
CA ARG A 610 -11.15 24.56 -8.76
C ARG A 610 -12.25 25.60 -8.67
N VAL A 611 -12.03 26.79 -9.23
CA VAL A 611 -13.01 27.88 -9.32
C VAL A 611 -13.15 28.28 -10.79
N LEU A 612 -14.38 28.43 -11.27
CA LEU A 612 -14.65 28.85 -12.65
C LEU A 612 -14.25 30.32 -12.84
N ASN A 613 -13.60 30.64 -13.96
CA ASN A 613 -13.18 32.00 -14.29
C ASN A 613 -14.35 32.81 -14.91
N GLU A 614 -14.16 34.12 -15.07
CA GLU A 614 -15.20 35.04 -15.57
C GLU A 614 -15.57 34.79 -17.04
N ASP A 615 -14.70 34.13 -17.82
CA ASP A 615 -15.01 33.66 -19.17
C ASP A 615 -16.09 32.55 -19.21
N GLY A 616 -16.34 31.88 -18.09
CA GLY A 616 -17.29 30.78 -17.96
C GLY A 616 -16.86 29.45 -18.59
N TYR A 617 -15.60 29.32 -19.01
CA TYR A 617 -15.06 28.12 -19.68
C TYR A 617 -13.73 27.63 -19.11
N SER A 618 -12.83 28.54 -18.70
CA SER A 618 -11.59 28.17 -18.01
C SER A 618 -11.78 28.16 -16.49
N SER A 619 -10.87 27.51 -15.76
CA SER A 619 -10.91 27.44 -14.30
C SER A 619 -9.52 27.63 -13.70
N THR A 620 -9.47 28.14 -12.47
CA THR A 620 -8.24 28.33 -11.69
C THR A 620 -8.32 27.58 -10.38
N ILE A 621 -7.21 26.96 -9.97
CA ILE A 621 -7.08 26.42 -8.62
C ILE A 621 -6.89 27.60 -7.66
N LYS A 622 -7.77 27.73 -6.67
CA LYS A 622 -7.70 28.77 -5.64
C LYS A 622 -7.65 28.13 -4.25
N ASP A 623 -6.75 28.66 -3.44
CA ASP A 623 -6.59 28.27 -2.05
C ASP A 623 -7.58 29.02 -1.15
N LYS A 624 -8.13 28.34 -0.15
CA LYS A 624 -8.96 28.93 0.90
C LYS A 624 -8.61 28.31 2.25
N ILE A 625 -8.64 29.12 3.31
CA ILE A 625 -8.45 28.64 4.68
C ILE A 625 -9.83 28.54 5.33
N LEU A 626 -10.25 27.32 5.64
CA LEU A 626 -11.40 27.05 6.50
C LEU A 626 -10.95 27.12 7.96
N THR A 627 -11.78 27.71 8.82
CA THR A 627 -11.50 27.87 10.25
C THR A 627 -12.55 27.10 11.03
N ILE A 628 -12.12 26.20 11.91
CA ILE A 628 -12.97 25.35 12.75
C ILE A 628 -12.67 25.69 14.21
N ASP A 629 -13.64 26.27 14.89
CA ASP A 629 -13.58 26.55 16.32
C ASP A 629 -14.14 25.35 17.11
N VAL A 630 -13.22 24.46 17.51
CA VAL A 630 -13.50 23.28 18.34
C VAL A 630 -13.93 23.75 19.72
N LYS A 631 -15.15 23.40 20.13
CA LYS A 631 -15.65 23.68 21.49
C LYS A 631 -15.20 22.58 22.47
N PRO A 632 -15.00 22.90 23.76
CA PRO A 632 -14.79 21.90 24.80
C PRO A 632 -15.85 20.80 24.78
N GLY A 633 -15.44 19.57 25.10
CA GLY A 633 -16.31 18.41 25.24
C GLY A 633 -16.72 17.72 23.94
N TRP A 634 -16.49 18.33 22.76
CA TRP A 634 -16.78 17.72 21.45
C TRP A 634 -16.40 16.23 21.38
N ARG A 635 -17.30 15.40 20.84
CA ARG A 635 -17.14 13.93 20.82
C ARG A 635 -16.66 13.45 19.45
N GLN A 636 -15.98 12.31 19.42
CA GLN A 636 -15.71 11.58 18.18
C GLN A 636 -16.97 11.45 17.31
N GLY A 637 -16.84 11.67 16.00
CA GLY A 637 -17.96 11.65 15.06
C GLY A 637 -18.72 12.97 14.92
N THR A 638 -18.39 14.03 15.69
CA THR A 638 -18.95 15.38 15.46
C THR A 638 -18.64 15.84 14.03
N ARG A 639 -19.66 16.26 13.28
CA ARG A 639 -19.57 16.67 11.86
C ARG A 639 -19.61 18.20 11.75
N ILE A 640 -18.70 18.78 10.98
CA ILE A 640 -18.59 20.22 10.70
C ILE A 640 -18.69 20.42 9.18
N THR A 641 -19.84 20.88 8.70
CA THR A 641 -20.10 21.11 7.27
C THR A 641 -19.72 22.52 6.85
N PHE A 642 -18.99 22.64 5.74
CA PHE A 642 -18.78 23.88 5.00
C PHE A 642 -19.45 23.76 3.63
N GLU A 643 -20.53 24.51 3.42
CA GLU A 643 -21.32 24.44 2.19
C GLU A 643 -20.54 24.91 0.95
N LYS A 644 -20.64 24.16 -0.14
CA LYS A 644 -20.17 24.51 -1.49
C LYS A 644 -18.70 24.95 -1.54
N GLU A 645 -17.86 24.32 -0.71
CA GLU A 645 -16.41 24.56 -0.69
C GLU A 645 -15.59 23.59 -1.56
N GLY A 646 -16.22 22.63 -2.23
CA GLY A 646 -15.60 21.75 -3.23
C GLY A 646 -15.22 22.43 -4.55
N ASP A 647 -14.94 21.62 -5.56
CA ASP A 647 -14.58 22.08 -6.92
C ASP A 647 -15.81 22.64 -7.67
N GLN A 648 -15.57 23.64 -8.53
CA GLN A 648 -16.59 24.30 -9.34
C GLN A 648 -16.36 24.04 -10.84
N GLY A 649 -17.40 23.55 -11.52
CA GLY A 649 -17.45 23.39 -12.98
C GLY A 649 -18.56 24.24 -13.64
N PRO A 650 -18.67 24.24 -14.98
CA PRO A 650 -19.69 25.04 -15.70
C PRO A 650 -21.14 24.65 -15.34
N ASN A 651 -21.42 23.34 -15.28
CA ASN A 651 -22.73 22.76 -14.95
C ASN A 651 -22.78 22.19 -13.51
N ILE A 652 -21.75 22.41 -12.67
CA ILE A 652 -21.60 21.80 -11.34
C ILE A 652 -21.77 22.86 -10.23
N ILE A 653 -22.59 22.54 -9.23
CA ILE A 653 -22.64 23.22 -7.94
C ILE A 653 -21.61 22.51 -7.04
N PRO A 654 -20.66 23.23 -6.43
CA PRO A 654 -19.62 22.60 -5.61
C PRO A 654 -20.17 21.73 -4.48
N ALA A 655 -19.48 20.61 -4.23
CA ALA A 655 -19.74 19.75 -3.08
C ALA A 655 -19.57 20.50 -1.74
N ASP A 656 -20.30 20.05 -0.72
CA ASP A 656 -20.09 20.47 0.66
C ASP A 656 -18.89 19.71 1.25
N ILE A 657 -18.03 20.37 2.02
CA ILE A 657 -16.89 19.72 2.70
C ILE A 657 -17.26 19.46 4.15
N ILE A 658 -17.23 18.20 4.58
CA ILE A 658 -17.62 17.78 5.92
C ILE A 658 -16.40 17.26 6.68
N PHE A 659 -16.00 17.96 7.75
CA PHE A 659 -14.98 17.47 8.65
C PHE A 659 -15.58 16.63 9.77
N ILE A 660 -15.01 15.45 10.03
CA ILE A 660 -15.46 14.51 11.07
C ILE A 660 -14.41 14.45 12.17
N VAL A 661 -14.78 14.74 13.40
CA VAL A 661 -13.86 14.70 14.55
C VAL A 661 -13.41 13.26 14.80
N LYS A 662 -12.07 13.06 14.79
CA LYS A 662 -11.39 11.83 15.22
C LYS A 662 -10.48 12.17 16.40
N GLU A 663 -10.41 11.29 17.39
CA GLU A 663 -9.56 11.48 18.55
C GLU A 663 -8.20 10.82 18.33
N LYS A 664 -7.12 11.50 18.76
CA LYS A 664 -5.77 10.93 18.80
C LYS A 664 -5.59 10.09 20.06
N LEU A 665 -4.87 8.97 19.93
CA LEU A 665 -4.35 8.22 21.08
C LEU A 665 -3.54 9.15 22.00
N HIS A 666 -3.93 9.24 23.27
CA HIS A 666 -3.26 10.03 24.30
C HIS A 666 -2.50 9.09 25.27
N PRO A 667 -1.21 9.34 25.57
CA PRO A 667 -0.32 8.35 26.20
C PRO A 667 -0.65 7.99 27.66
N ARG A 668 -1.55 8.71 28.35
CA ARG A 668 -1.98 8.35 29.73
C ARG A 668 -3.44 7.93 29.82
N PHE A 669 -4.30 8.39 28.92
CA PHE A 669 -5.76 8.29 29.09
C PHE A 669 -6.44 7.79 27.82
N ARG A 670 -7.33 6.82 28.00
CA ARG A 670 -8.37 6.48 27.03
C ARG A 670 -9.64 7.26 27.38
N ARG A 671 -10.31 7.85 26.39
CA ARG A 671 -11.63 8.48 26.57
C ARG A 671 -12.72 7.46 26.30
N GLU A 672 -13.84 7.54 27.02
CA GLU A 672 -15.10 6.93 26.62
C GLU A 672 -16.25 7.87 27.01
N ASN A 673 -17.01 8.33 26.01
CA ASN A 673 -17.98 9.43 26.17
C ASN A 673 -17.35 10.66 26.84
N ASP A 674 -17.77 11.04 28.05
CA ASP A 674 -17.21 12.17 28.80
C ASP A 674 -16.23 11.74 29.90
N ASN A 675 -15.98 10.43 30.03
CA ASN A 675 -15.15 9.84 31.06
C ASN A 675 -13.72 9.59 30.56
N LEU A 676 -12.76 9.61 31.49
CA LEU A 676 -11.35 9.28 31.24
C LEU A 676 -10.96 8.00 31.98
N PHE A 677 -10.14 7.18 31.35
CA PHE A 677 -9.68 5.88 31.84
C PHE A 677 -8.17 5.89 31.94
N PHE A 678 -7.64 5.69 33.15
CA PHE A 678 -6.22 5.69 33.48
C PHE A 678 -5.78 4.30 33.94
N MET A 679 -4.67 3.80 33.39
CA MET A 679 -4.08 2.50 33.71
C MET A 679 -2.86 2.73 34.61
N ASN A 680 -2.96 2.39 35.90
CA ASN A 680 -1.87 2.55 36.85
C ASN A 680 -1.24 1.21 37.23
N SER A 681 0.07 1.06 37.09
CA SER A 681 0.77 -0.18 37.44
C SER A 681 1.36 -0.09 38.85
N ILE A 682 1.02 -1.05 39.73
CA ILE A 682 1.45 -1.08 41.14
C ILE A 682 2.01 -2.46 41.54
N PRO A 683 3.07 -2.51 42.38
CA PRO A 683 3.51 -3.77 42.97
C PRO A 683 2.46 -4.38 43.90
N LEU A 684 2.35 -5.72 43.90
CA LEU A 684 1.43 -6.48 44.75
C LEU A 684 1.45 -6.05 46.23
N GLY A 685 2.61 -5.70 46.78
CA GLY A 685 2.73 -5.22 48.17
C GLY A 685 1.98 -3.91 48.45
N LYS A 686 1.91 -3.00 47.47
CA LYS A 686 1.08 -1.78 47.55
C LYS A 686 -0.40 -2.09 47.34
N ALA A 687 -0.72 -3.04 46.44
CA ALA A 687 -2.09 -3.48 46.17
C ALA A 687 -2.78 -4.13 47.40
N LEU A 688 -2.01 -4.86 48.23
CA LEU A 688 -2.51 -5.56 49.42
C LEU A 688 -2.48 -4.74 50.72
N THR A 689 -2.00 -3.50 50.70
CA THR A 689 -1.85 -2.68 51.92
C THR A 689 -2.59 -1.35 51.80
N CYS A 690 -1.93 -0.33 51.23
CA CYS A 690 -2.52 0.92 50.77
C CYS A 690 -1.52 1.64 49.84
N CYS A 691 -2.01 2.56 49.02
CA CYS A 691 -1.14 3.44 48.25
C CYS A 691 -1.79 4.77 47.91
N THR A 692 -0.99 5.77 47.58
CA THR A 692 -1.44 6.97 46.88
C THR A 692 -1.09 6.82 45.40
N VAL A 693 -2.04 7.14 44.53
CA VAL A 693 -1.83 7.24 43.07
C VAL A 693 -1.66 8.70 42.70
N GLU A 694 -0.60 9.02 41.99
CA GLU A 694 -0.32 10.36 41.47
C GLU A 694 -0.76 10.41 39.99
N VAL A 695 -1.73 11.26 39.66
CA VAL A 695 -2.26 11.38 38.29
C VAL A 695 -2.09 12.80 37.79
N LYS A 696 -1.32 12.99 36.71
CA LYS A 696 -1.25 14.29 36.00
C LYS A 696 -2.37 14.38 34.97
N THR A 697 -3.37 15.22 35.25
CA THR A 697 -4.60 15.43 34.46
C THR A 697 -4.32 16.04 33.08
N LEU A 698 -5.38 16.32 32.30
CA LEU A 698 -5.29 17.07 31.04
C LEU A 698 -5.10 18.58 31.25
N ASP A 699 -5.50 19.12 32.42
CA ASP A 699 -5.21 20.49 32.85
C ASP A 699 -3.93 20.60 33.71
N ASP A 700 -3.02 19.65 33.53
CA ASP A 700 -1.67 19.57 34.10
C ASP A 700 -1.57 19.59 35.64
N ARG A 701 -2.70 19.62 36.36
CA ARG A 701 -2.78 19.43 37.81
C ARG A 701 -2.33 18.01 38.19
N LEU A 702 -1.66 17.89 39.34
CA LEU A 702 -1.30 16.61 39.93
C LEU A 702 -2.34 16.24 41.01
N LEU A 703 -3.06 15.15 40.80
CA LEU A 703 -4.01 14.60 41.77
C LEU A 703 -3.36 13.48 42.58
N ASN A 704 -3.37 13.62 43.91
CA ASN A 704 -2.83 12.62 44.83
C ASN A 704 -4.00 11.84 45.46
N ILE A 705 -4.31 10.67 44.92
CA ILE A 705 -5.55 9.94 45.19
C ILE A 705 -5.27 8.75 46.11
N PRO A 706 -5.78 8.73 47.36
CA PRO A 706 -5.55 7.63 48.29
C PRO A 706 -6.42 6.41 47.97
N ILE A 707 -5.76 5.25 47.98
CA ILE A 707 -6.32 3.91 47.81
C ILE A 707 -6.09 3.15 49.12
N ASN A 708 -7.14 3.10 49.94
CA ASN A 708 -7.12 2.47 51.27
C ASN A 708 -7.69 1.04 51.23
N ASP A 709 -8.33 0.66 50.12
CA ASP A 709 -8.95 -0.65 49.91
C ASP A 709 -7.95 -1.61 49.26
N ILE A 710 -8.15 -2.92 49.45
CA ILE A 710 -7.33 -3.95 48.79
C ILE A 710 -7.63 -3.94 47.28
N VAL A 711 -6.60 -3.65 46.48
CA VAL A 711 -6.67 -3.64 45.03
C VAL A 711 -6.57 -5.07 44.50
N HIS A 712 -7.70 -5.63 44.08
CA HIS A 712 -7.81 -6.90 43.36
C HIS A 712 -8.01 -6.66 41.85
N PRO A 713 -7.84 -7.64 40.95
CA PRO A 713 -7.93 -7.44 39.48
C PRO A 713 -9.28 -6.98 38.90
N LYS A 714 -10.29 -6.72 39.74
CA LYS A 714 -11.58 -6.11 39.36
C LYS A 714 -11.86 -4.79 40.10
N TYR A 715 -10.93 -4.33 40.94
CA TYR A 715 -11.01 -3.05 41.63
C TYR A 715 -10.65 -1.92 40.67
N PHE A 716 -11.42 -0.84 40.73
CA PHE A 716 -11.11 0.43 40.06
C PHE A 716 -11.47 1.57 41.01
N LYS A 717 -10.73 2.68 40.95
CA LYS A 717 -11.06 3.89 41.70
C LYS A 717 -11.77 4.87 40.79
N LYS A 718 -13.04 5.17 41.08
CA LYS A 718 -13.74 6.31 40.49
C LYS A 718 -13.35 7.60 41.20
N VAL A 719 -13.02 8.63 40.44
CA VAL A 719 -12.73 10.00 40.90
C VAL A 719 -13.70 10.94 40.17
N PRO A 720 -14.76 11.42 40.85
CA PRO A 720 -15.82 12.18 40.17
C PRO A 720 -15.35 13.54 39.66
N GLY A 721 -15.86 13.97 38.51
CA GLY A 721 -15.63 15.31 37.96
C GLY A 721 -14.22 15.60 37.42
N GLU A 722 -13.37 14.58 37.25
CA GLU A 722 -12.01 14.71 36.70
C GLU A 722 -11.85 14.08 35.29
N GLY A 723 -12.96 13.89 34.58
CA GLY A 723 -13.03 13.49 33.18
C GLY A 723 -13.00 14.66 32.19
N MET A 724 -13.59 14.46 31.01
CA MET A 724 -13.72 15.47 29.95
C MET A 724 -14.89 16.43 30.24
N PRO A 725 -14.84 17.69 29.76
CA PRO A 725 -15.98 18.61 29.84
C PRO A 725 -17.21 18.08 29.10
N LEU A 726 -18.40 18.41 29.59
CA LEU A 726 -19.67 18.05 28.91
C LEU A 726 -19.97 19.02 27.75
N PRO A 727 -20.45 18.55 26.58
CA PRO A 727 -20.75 19.42 25.43
C PRO A 727 -21.82 20.49 25.70
N GLU A 728 -22.77 20.18 26.59
CA GLU A 728 -23.91 21.03 26.93
C GLU A 728 -23.56 22.08 28.01
N ASP A 729 -22.64 21.73 28.91
CA ASP A 729 -22.17 22.58 30.00
C ASP A 729 -20.69 22.28 30.30
N PRO A 730 -19.76 22.98 29.62
CA PRO A 730 -18.32 22.79 29.82
C PRO A 730 -17.80 23.14 31.23
N THR A 731 -18.62 23.72 32.13
CA THR A 731 -18.23 23.91 33.53
C THR A 731 -18.28 22.61 34.33
N LYS A 732 -19.04 21.62 33.84
CA LYS A 732 -19.12 20.27 34.38
C LYS A 732 -18.26 19.32 33.55
N LYS A 733 -17.67 18.34 34.22
CA LYS A 733 -16.86 17.26 33.62
C LYS A 733 -17.47 15.90 33.94
N GLY A 734 -17.20 14.90 33.10
CA GLY A 734 -17.39 13.50 33.44
C GLY A 734 -16.38 13.02 34.49
N ASP A 735 -16.22 11.71 34.62
CA ASP A 735 -15.47 11.08 35.71
C ASP A 735 -14.15 10.44 35.24
N LEU A 736 -13.17 10.37 36.14
CA LEU A 736 -11.92 9.62 35.94
C LEU A 736 -12.03 8.24 36.60
N PHE A 737 -11.72 7.20 35.84
CA PHE A 737 -11.66 5.81 36.29
C PHE A 737 -10.22 5.30 36.26
N ILE A 738 -9.69 4.96 37.43
CA ILE A 738 -8.34 4.41 37.58
C ILE A 738 -8.44 2.89 37.74
N TYR A 739 -7.90 2.17 36.77
CA TYR A 739 -7.71 0.73 36.82
C TYR A 739 -6.28 0.41 37.25
N PHE A 740 -6.07 -0.81 37.75
CA PHE A 740 -4.81 -1.21 38.34
C PHE A 740 -4.23 -2.47 37.70
N ASP A 741 -3.00 -2.35 37.19
CA ASP A 741 -2.15 -3.48 36.81
C ASP A 741 -1.33 -3.87 38.05
N ILE A 742 -1.32 -5.15 38.39
CA ILE A 742 -0.77 -5.64 39.66
C ILE A 742 0.50 -6.46 39.38
N GLN A 743 1.65 -5.83 39.56
CA GLN A 743 2.95 -6.48 39.33
C GLN A 743 3.28 -7.47 40.45
N PHE A 744 3.33 -8.76 40.11
CA PHE A 744 3.74 -9.83 41.02
C PHE A 744 5.28 -9.93 41.12
N PRO A 745 5.84 -10.14 42.32
CA PRO A 745 7.29 -10.26 42.50
C PRO A 745 7.81 -11.60 41.95
N THR A 746 8.67 -11.55 40.93
CA THR A 746 9.22 -12.74 40.25
C THR A 746 10.04 -13.67 41.13
N ARG A 747 10.58 -13.17 42.27
CA ARG A 747 11.34 -13.96 43.25
C ARG A 747 11.03 -13.49 44.68
N LEU A 748 10.96 -14.45 45.62
CA LEU A 748 10.76 -14.21 47.04
C LEU A 748 11.74 -15.06 47.87
N THR A 749 12.43 -14.43 48.83
CA THR A 749 13.31 -15.09 49.80
C THR A 749 12.52 -16.00 50.76
N PRO A 750 13.13 -17.06 51.34
CA PRO A 750 12.45 -17.97 52.28
C PRO A 750 11.75 -17.25 53.44
N GLN A 751 12.40 -16.27 54.06
CA GLN A 751 11.84 -15.46 55.16
C GLN A 751 10.55 -14.71 54.73
N LYS A 752 10.58 -14.01 53.59
CA LYS A 752 9.38 -13.35 53.02
C LYS A 752 8.26 -14.35 52.70
N LYS A 753 8.58 -15.56 52.23
CA LYS A 753 7.59 -16.63 52.00
C LYS A 753 6.96 -17.12 53.32
N GLN A 754 7.72 -17.19 54.41
CA GLN A 754 7.21 -17.54 55.73
C GLN A 754 6.27 -16.45 56.28
N MET A 755 6.67 -15.18 56.20
CA MET A 755 5.82 -14.05 56.63
C MET A 755 4.51 -13.98 55.84
N LEU A 756 4.54 -14.18 54.52
CA LEU A 756 3.33 -14.22 53.69
C LEU A 756 2.40 -15.40 54.04
N ARG A 757 2.94 -16.57 54.41
CA ARG A 757 2.13 -17.68 54.92
C ARG A 757 1.42 -17.32 56.23
N GLN A 758 2.12 -16.67 57.16
CA GLN A 758 1.55 -16.23 58.44
C GLN A 758 0.54 -15.09 58.31
N ALA A 759 0.52 -14.36 57.19
CA ALA A 759 -0.36 -13.21 56.98
C ALA A 759 -1.55 -13.47 56.05
N LEU A 760 -1.50 -14.52 55.21
CA LEU A 760 -2.48 -14.76 54.14
C LEU A 760 -2.99 -16.23 54.04
N LEU A 761 -2.42 -17.16 54.84
CA LEU A 761 -2.73 -18.59 54.77
C LEU A 761 -2.96 -19.20 56.18
N THR A 762 -3.54 -18.37 57.06
CA THR A 762 -4.07 -18.70 58.39
C THR A 762 -5.54 -18.31 58.44
#